data_AF-A0A2P6VL78-F1
#
_entry.id   AF-A0A2P6VL78-F1
#
_cell.length_a   1.000
_cell.length_b   1.000
_cell.length_c   1.000
_cell.angle_alpha   90.00
_cell.angle_beta   90.00
_cell.angle_gamma   90.00
#
_symmetry.space_group_name_H-M   'P 1'
#
loop_
_entity.id
_entity.type
_entity.pdbx_description
1 polymer ?
#
loop_
_entity_poly.entity_id
_entity_poly.type
_entity_poly.pdbx_seq_one_letter_code
_entity_poly.pdbx_strand_id
1 'polypeptide(L)'
;MTSSMQEMRVAVIGSGIAGLSAAWLLHRNGARVTLYESEATCGGHTLTDTSSGYPVDLGFQVYNLTTYPHLVGLFEELGVETQPSDMSFALSVDGGHLEWGSHNLDAVFAQRKNLASPAFLGMLRDVLRFGREAPEVLRPEHSAQFASMTLGQYLSLKQYGTAFRDYYVAPMCAAVWSVPNAQVLDFPVTTLVHFWANHHLLDLYQRPCWRVVSGRSKQYVDRITAQLPDVRVSSLVASVRSAGPQGPVRVAVQGKEEEAEEFDSVVLATHSDVSLRILGAEGPQALTAILAAIPYNDNDVWLHTDESLMPVEKKTWASWNFLGRSRDCSGEAAVCVSYWANRLQPLPPGAPNLFVTLNPIHPPAEDKVHRRLSLAHPVFSFASDKAQRALPAAQGEGGIYLAGAWCGYGFHEDGIKSAVAVVEAMGGSIPWVPRTVSPKIGLLDKAGIALFDKFAKSAIKTGRLRIILPNGDELCYGDAAKTAAPVPKGEEWRGRPALSATVRLFNVSFFRKVITRHDTGMGESYMDGDYEVDDLGSLLAVATANANNIEESRGLMGAFNWLGDRLLAAAHAARSNTLAGSRRNIEEHYDAGNDMYKLFLDDSMTYSCGIWAPGCTLHQSQLNKIDALIDKAEIQEGDHVLEVGCGWGSFAMRAAQRTGCRVTGITVSKEQLAEATARVKAAGLSDRVTLLFCDYRECPGPGTYDKVVSCEMIEAVGHEHLQAYFRTLGAMLRPGGKCVIQVIAEPDERYEAYCRTSDFIREHIFPGGHLPCMGVMVDSARGTGMTVHGCQDIGPDYAVTLRAWRNAWEARQEEVLALGYSERFWRKYRFYFAYCEAAFDARYIHTFQVTWVKDEQPTLTPEDLQRSIEMSKGIHSPTASLDSPAASWAAGDPITQALVCLYCFLAGVAVSTGRMLWLLPLATAASAATHWAAGAASALALPWYRDLPSERAALWRVDLTHLLYSSITAVLTLLFLLNCPGALRLAAAPTAAGSWCADLPQALIVSSAGFFGFVLWVEVRGRLYRRRFAQMAHFTLLLCLFSAAAYKSEHTAFMALTLLSECNSVVRLAGKLAATASGAGAGGAALARARAALAGADRVTFLAFRLVPHALLGLLVLVQPGAFASRASYLLALSGMAYMTVLNGQRAATLLLPGAPPPAPAINGSKKAQ
;
A
#
# COMPACT_ATOMS: atom_id res chain seq x y z
N MET A 1 47.08 9.67 1.68
CA MET A 1 46.26 10.58 0.86
C MET A 1 45.69 9.74 -0.26
N THR A 2 44.43 9.32 -0.16
CA THR A 2 43.74 8.60 -1.23
C THR A 2 43.40 9.61 -2.32
N SER A 3 43.92 9.42 -3.52
CA SER A 3 43.46 10.16 -4.71
C SER A 3 41.93 10.05 -4.79
N SER A 4 41.24 11.14 -5.12
CA SER A 4 39.81 11.03 -5.42
C SER A 4 39.64 10.18 -6.70
N MET A 5 38.57 9.38 -6.77
CA MET A 5 38.30 8.51 -7.91
C MET A 5 38.13 9.29 -9.24
N GLN A 6 37.81 10.58 -9.16
CA GLN A 6 37.52 11.46 -10.31
C GLN A 6 38.73 11.73 -11.22
N GLU A 7 39.95 11.35 -10.83
CA GLU A 7 41.16 11.55 -11.64
C GLU A 7 41.94 10.25 -11.93
N MET A 8 41.53 9.12 -11.37
CA MET A 8 42.24 7.84 -11.55
C MET A 8 42.10 7.31 -12.98
N ARG A 9 43.20 6.83 -13.55
CA ARG A 9 43.25 6.02 -14.77
C ARG A 9 43.18 4.55 -14.38
N VAL A 10 42.13 3.86 -14.81
CA VAL A 10 41.91 2.45 -14.46
C VAL A 10 41.81 1.60 -15.71
N ALA A 11 42.63 0.55 -15.81
CA ALA A 11 42.45 -0.48 -16.82
C ALA A 11 41.54 -1.58 -16.30
N VAL A 12 40.55 -1.97 -17.09
CA VAL A 12 39.73 -3.15 -16.83
C VAL A 12 40.03 -4.18 -17.90
N ILE A 13 40.44 -5.39 -17.49
CA ILE A 13 40.90 -6.44 -18.40
C ILE A 13 39.86 -7.56 -18.40
N GLY A 14 39.27 -7.82 -19.57
CA GLY A 14 38.17 -8.75 -19.78
C GLY A 14 36.82 -8.03 -19.79
N SER A 15 36.00 -8.27 -20.81
CA SER A 15 34.67 -7.65 -20.96
C SER A 15 33.51 -8.61 -20.69
N GLY A 16 33.73 -9.62 -19.84
CA GLY A 16 32.63 -10.37 -19.23
C GLY A 16 31.76 -9.47 -18.34
N ILE A 17 30.69 -10.02 -17.78
CA ILE A 17 29.75 -9.25 -16.94
C ILE A 17 30.44 -8.48 -15.80
N ALA A 18 31.43 -9.09 -15.15
CA ALA A 18 32.21 -8.44 -14.09
C ALA A 18 32.99 -7.23 -14.63
N GLY A 19 33.65 -7.37 -15.78
CA GLY A 19 34.47 -6.30 -16.37
C GLY A 19 33.62 -5.17 -16.94
N LEU A 20 32.54 -5.49 -17.65
CA LEU A 20 31.59 -4.48 -18.13
C LEU A 20 30.98 -3.69 -16.99
N SER A 21 30.54 -4.36 -15.91
CA SER A 21 30.01 -3.68 -14.73
C SER A 21 31.06 -2.84 -14.01
N ALA A 22 32.28 -3.35 -13.82
CA ALA A 22 33.36 -2.60 -13.17
C ALA A 22 33.73 -1.35 -14.00
N ALA A 23 33.93 -1.52 -15.31
CA ALA A 23 34.28 -0.43 -16.21
C ALA A 23 33.20 0.66 -16.20
N TRP A 24 31.94 0.27 -16.31
CA TRP A 24 30.82 1.22 -16.32
C TRP A 24 30.65 1.96 -14.99
N LEU A 25 30.73 1.24 -13.87
CA LEU A 25 30.61 1.85 -12.54
C LEU A 25 31.79 2.78 -12.23
N LEU A 26 33.02 2.38 -12.54
CA LEU A 26 34.21 3.22 -12.35
C LEU A 26 34.11 4.49 -13.20
N HIS A 27 33.71 4.36 -14.47
CA HIS A 27 33.53 5.52 -15.36
C HIS A 27 32.48 6.48 -14.81
N ARG A 28 31.34 5.97 -14.33
CA ARG A 28 30.27 6.77 -13.74
C ARG A 28 30.70 7.51 -12.47
N ASN A 29 31.62 6.94 -11.70
CA ASN A 29 32.22 7.57 -10.52
C ASN A 29 33.37 8.55 -10.88
N GLY A 30 33.59 8.81 -12.17
CA GLY A 30 34.54 9.82 -12.67
C GLY A 30 35.91 9.28 -13.07
N ALA A 31 36.17 7.98 -12.95
CA ALA A 31 37.45 7.41 -13.38
C ALA A 31 37.61 7.41 -14.90
N ARG A 32 38.86 7.53 -15.38
CA ARG A 32 39.21 7.37 -16.80
C ARG A 32 39.48 5.89 -17.06
N VAL A 33 38.50 5.22 -17.66
CA VAL A 33 38.52 3.77 -17.84
C VAL A 33 38.95 3.38 -19.25
N THR A 34 39.88 2.43 -19.35
CA THR A 34 40.17 1.69 -20.59
C THR A 34 39.78 0.23 -20.40
N LEU A 35 38.83 -0.26 -21.20
CA LEU A 35 38.39 -1.66 -21.18
C LEU A 35 39.13 -2.46 -22.27
N TYR A 36 39.87 -3.48 -21.88
CA TYR A 36 40.56 -4.41 -22.79
C TYR A 36 39.76 -5.71 -22.96
N GLU A 37 39.54 -6.11 -24.20
CA GLU A 37 38.92 -7.39 -24.58
C GLU A 37 39.82 -8.12 -25.59
N SER A 38 40.07 -9.40 -25.34
CA SER A 38 40.87 -10.26 -26.21
C SER A 38 40.16 -10.62 -27.51
N GLU A 39 38.85 -10.78 -27.47
CA GLU A 39 38.02 -11.14 -28.61
C GLU A 39 37.62 -9.92 -29.45
N ALA A 40 37.08 -10.16 -30.65
CA ALA A 40 36.61 -9.08 -31.54
C ALA A 40 35.33 -8.38 -31.02
N THR A 41 34.65 -8.95 -30.03
CA THR A 41 33.39 -8.44 -29.49
C THR A 41 33.37 -8.54 -27.98
N CYS A 42 32.79 -7.55 -27.31
CA CYS A 42 32.61 -7.58 -25.86
C CYS A 42 31.50 -8.54 -25.41
N GLY A 43 31.59 -9.00 -24.15
CA GLY A 43 30.52 -9.74 -23.46
C GLY A 43 30.96 -11.04 -22.80
N GLY A 44 32.01 -11.70 -23.31
CA GLY A 44 32.46 -13.01 -22.84
C GLY A 44 31.34 -14.05 -22.92
N HIS A 45 30.94 -14.63 -21.77
CA HIS A 45 29.80 -15.55 -21.68
C HIS A 45 28.43 -14.89 -21.92
N THR A 46 28.38 -13.56 -21.99
CA THR A 46 27.19 -12.83 -22.45
C THR A 46 27.18 -12.82 -23.97
N LEU A 47 26.77 -13.95 -24.55
CA LEU A 47 26.92 -14.23 -25.98
C LEU A 47 25.56 -14.48 -26.63
N THR A 48 25.12 -13.53 -27.45
CA THR A 48 23.97 -13.70 -28.35
C THR A 48 24.46 -14.11 -29.74
N ASP A 49 24.06 -15.28 -30.21
CA ASP A 49 24.34 -15.79 -31.55
C ASP A 49 23.12 -15.62 -32.48
N THR A 50 23.37 -15.40 -33.76
CA THR A 50 22.32 -15.19 -34.79
C THR A 50 22.46 -16.12 -36.00
N SER A 51 23.36 -17.10 -35.95
CA SER A 51 23.68 -18.02 -37.06
C SER A 51 22.49 -18.89 -37.49
N SER A 52 21.52 -19.12 -36.59
CA SER A 52 20.27 -19.84 -36.89
C SER A 52 19.22 -18.98 -37.63
N GLY A 53 19.49 -17.69 -37.85
CA GLY A 53 18.51 -16.70 -38.30
C GLY A 53 17.63 -16.13 -37.18
N TYR A 54 17.76 -16.66 -35.95
CA TYR A 54 17.09 -16.16 -34.75
C TYR A 54 18.14 -15.82 -33.67
N PRO A 55 17.93 -14.77 -32.86
CA PRO A 55 18.87 -14.41 -31.81
C PRO A 55 18.70 -15.36 -30.61
N VAL A 56 19.77 -16.08 -30.27
CA VAL A 56 19.81 -17.07 -29.17
C VAL A 56 21.01 -16.78 -28.26
N ASP A 57 20.78 -16.65 -26.97
CA ASP A 57 21.85 -16.57 -25.98
C ASP A 57 22.47 -17.96 -25.76
N LEU A 58 23.80 -18.09 -25.87
CA LEU A 58 24.51 -19.37 -25.78
C LEU A 58 25.25 -19.58 -24.45
N GLY A 59 25.54 -18.51 -23.71
CA GLY A 59 26.18 -18.57 -22.39
C GLY A 59 25.19 -18.19 -21.28
N PHE A 60 25.13 -16.91 -20.92
CA PHE A 60 24.13 -16.40 -20.00
C PHE A 60 22.75 -16.32 -20.64
N GLN A 61 21.82 -17.11 -20.13
CA GLN A 61 20.49 -17.25 -20.73
C GLN A 61 19.37 -16.62 -19.91
N VAL A 62 19.48 -16.61 -18.58
CA VAL A 62 18.34 -16.40 -17.66
C VAL A 62 18.75 -15.79 -16.32
N TYR A 63 17.81 -15.10 -15.67
CA TYR A 63 17.93 -14.59 -14.31
C TYR A 63 16.56 -14.52 -13.62
N ASN A 64 16.51 -14.12 -12.34
CA ASN A 64 15.26 -13.84 -11.64
C ASN A 64 15.42 -12.66 -10.66
N LEU A 65 14.31 -12.11 -10.15
CA LEU A 65 14.35 -10.91 -9.30
C LEU A 65 14.83 -11.19 -7.87
N THR A 66 14.72 -12.44 -7.40
CA THR A 66 15.00 -12.81 -6.01
C THR A 66 16.50 -13.03 -5.78
N THR A 67 17.17 -13.59 -6.78
CA THR A 67 18.55 -14.08 -6.67
C THR A 67 19.57 -13.16 -7.35
N TYR A 68 19.12 -12.21 -8.17
CA TYR A 68 20.00 -11.33 -8.98
C TYR A 68 19.79 -9.83 -8.72
N PRO A 69 19.81 -9.33 -7.46
CA PRO A 69 19.47 -7.94 -7.16
C PRO A 69 20.39 -6.90 -7.82
N HIS A 70 21.68 -7.19 -8.03
CA HIS A 70 22.58 -6.25 -8.72
C HIS A 70 22.35 -6.24 -10.23
N LEU A 71 22.16 -7.39 -10.87
CA LEU A 71 21.82 -7.44 -12.30
C LEU A 71 20.50 -6.72 -12.59
N VAL A 72 19.52 -6.90 -11.70
CA VAL A 72 18.22 -6.24 -11.71
C VAL A 72 18.37 -4.71 -11.66
N GLY A 73 19.21 -4.19 -10.76
CA GLY A 73 19.50 -2.76 -10.66
C GLY A 73 20.27 -2.21 -11.86
N LEU A 74 21.24 -2.97 -12.39
CA LEU A 74 21.96 -2.61 -13.60
C LEU A 74 21.02 -2.49 -14.81
N PHE A 75 20.08 -3.43 -14.97
CA PHE A 75 19.10 -3.37 -16.04
C PHE A 75 18.15 -2.18 -15.91
N GLU A 76 17.78 -1.78 -14.69
CA GLU A 76 17.00 -0.56 -14.47
C GLU A 76 17.73 0.69 -14.94
N GLU A 77 18.99 0.86 -14.51
CA GLU A 77 19.80 2.02 -14.89
C GLU A 77 20.05 2.10 -16.39
N LEU A 78 20.19 0.96 -17.05
CA LEU A 78 20.41 0.88 -18.50
C LEU A 78 19.10 0.88 -19.32
N GLY A 79 17.93 0.92 -18.66
CA GLY A 79 16.62 0.81 -19.30
C GLY A 79 16.41 -0.50 -20.07
N VAL A 80 17.02 -1.61 -19.63
CA VAL A 80 17.01 -2.92 -20.30
C VAL A 80 15.72 -3.65 -19.96
N GLU A 81 14.89 -3.87 -20.98
CA GLU A 81 13.65 -4.62 -20.83
C GLU A 81 13.90 -6.12 -20.73
N THR A 82 13.03 -6.80 -19.98
CA THR A 82 13.07 -8.24 -19.78
C THR A 82 11.67 -8.84 -19.85
N GLN A 83 11.61 -10.14 -20.10
CA GLN A 83 10.38 -10.90 -20.25
C GLN A 83 10.42 -12.22 -19.46
N PRO A 84 9.26 -12.78 -19.05
CA PRO A 84 9.19 -14.08 -18.37
C PRO A 84 9.81 -15.24 -19.16
N SER A 85 10.29 -16.24 -18.43
CA SER A 85 11.00 -17.42 -18.91
C SER A 85 10.57 -18.67 -18.15
N ASP A 86 10.63 -19.82 -18.81
CA ASP A 86 10.50 -21.13 -18.16
C ASP A 86 11.89 -21.64 -17.73
N MET A 87 11.95 -22.43 -16.65
CA MET A 87 13.18 -23.07 -16.14
C MET A 87 12.94 -24.54 -15.77
N SER A 88 12.01 -25.20 -16.46
CA SER A 88 11.70 -26.60 -16.23
C SER A 88 12.89 -27.49 -16.56
N PHE A 89 13.05 -28.55 -15.77
CA PHE A 89 14.14 -29.53 -15.87
C PHE A 89 13.57 -30.88 -16.31
N ALA A 90 14.35 -31.62 -17.09
CA ALA A 90 14.08 -33.02 -17.39
C ALA A 90 15.34 -33.87 -17.31
N LEU A 91 15.12 -35.16 -17.04
CA LEU A 91 16.15 -36.17 -17.05
C LEU A 91 15.76 -37.28 -18.02
N SER A 92 16.71 -37.69 -18.85
CA SER A 92 16.66 -38.92 -19.64
C SER A 92 17.95 -39.70 -19.46
N VAL A 93 17.84 -40.96 -19.02
CA VAL A 93 18.98 -41.85 -18.81
C VAL A 93 18.81 -43.19 -19.51
N ASP A 94 19.94 -43.76 -19.92
CA ASP A 94 20.06 -45.06 -20.60
C ASP A 94 19.18 -45.18 -21.86
N GLY A 95 19.23 -44.16 -22.72
CA GLY A 95 18.46 -44.14 -23.96
C GLY A 95 16.94 -44.11 -23.73
N GLY A 96 16.49 -43.40 -22.70
CA GLY A 96 15.07 -43.25 -22.37
C GLY A 96 14.50 -44.36 -21.49
N HIS A 97 15.34 -45.24 -20.91
CA HIS A 97 14.87 -46.26 -19.97
C HIS A 97 14.12 -45.64 -18.77
N LEU A 98 14.64 -44.53 -18.24
CA LEU A 98 13.99 -43.72 -17.22
C LEU A 98 13.97 -42.25 -17.67
N GLU A 99 12.76 -41.69 -17.74
CA GLU A 99 12.55 -40.28 -18.06
C GLU A 99 11.52 -39.64 -17.13
N TRP A 100 11.79 -38.40 -16.71
CA TRP A 100 10.84 -37.56 -15.97
C TRP A 100 11.13 -36.07 -16.20
N GLY A 101 10.08 -35.24 -16.16
CA GLY A 101 10.17 -33.78 -16.26
C GLY A 101 9.52 -33.07 -15.08
N SER A 102 9.92 -31.82 -14.80
CA SER A 102 9.48 -31.07 -13.61
C SER A 102 8.35 -30.06 -13.85
N HIS A 103 7.88 -29.87 -15.09
CA HIS A 103 6.94 -28.79 -15.42
C HIS A 103 5.48 -29.08 -15.05
N ASN A 104 5.06 -30.34 -14.94
CA ASN A 104 3.75 -30.74 -14.40
C ASN A 104 3.74 -32.22 -13.99
N LEU A 105 2.67 -32.69 -13.34
CA LEU A 105 2.54 -34.09 -12.91
C LEU A 105 2.51 -35.08 -14.09
N ASP A 106 2.03 -34.65 -15.25
CA ASP A 106 2.02 -35.50 -16.44
C ASP A 106 3.44 -35.77 -16.96
N ALA A 107 4.34 -34.79 -16.85
CA ALA A 107 5.75 -34.91 -17.17
C ALA A 107 6.54 -35.70 -16.11
N VAL A 108 6.20 -35.56 -14.82
CA VAL A 108 6.80 -36.38 -13.75
C VAL A 108 6.49 -37.86 -13.98
N PHE A 109 5.25 -38.17 -14.36
CA PHE A 109 4.80 -39.53 -14.67
C PHE A 109 4.61 -39.73 -16.18
N ALA A 110 5.51 -39.15 -17.00
CA ALA A 110 5.44 -39.31 -18.45
C ALA A 110 5.49 -40.80 -18.84
N GLN A 111 6.35 -41.54 -18.14
CA GLN A 111 6.35 -43.00 -18.14
C GLN A 111 5.44 -43.55 -17.03
N ARG A 112 4.21 -43.95 -17.39
CA ARG A 112 3.20 -44.43 -16.42
C ARG A 112 3.64 -45.61 -15.55
N LYS A 113 4.58 -46.44 -16.03
CA LYS A 113 5.22 -47.52 -15.25
C LYS A 113 5.84 -47.02 -13.93
N ASN A 114 6.26 -45.74 -13.89
CA ASN A 114 6.88 -45.14 -12.70
C ASN A 114 5.90 -44.92 -11.54
N LEU A 115 4.58 -44.91 -11.79
CA LEU A 115 3.55 -44.88 -10.74
C LEU A 115 3.59 -46.15 -9.86
N ALA A 116 4.09 -47.26 -10.40
CA ALA A 116 4.22 -48.54 -9.69
C ALA A 116 5.67 -48.85 -9.29
N SER A 117 6.63 -47.96 -9.53
CA SER A 117 8.05 -48.18 -9.23
C SER A 117 8.39 -47.73 -7.81
N PRO A 118 8.70 -48.66 -6.88
CA PRO A 118 9.04 -48.29 -5.50
C PRO A 118 10.30 -47.40 -5.43
N ALA A 119 11.26 -47.61 -6.33
CA ALA A 119 12.48 -46.81 -6.41
C ALA A 119 12.17 -45.36 -6.85
N PHE A 120 11.30 -45.18 -7.84
CA PHE A 120 10.92 -43.85 -8.33
C PHE A 120 10.07 -43.08 -7.30
N LEU A 121 9.09 -43.73 -6.68
CA LEU A 121 8.29 -43.12 -5.62
C LEU A 121 9.14 -42.81 -4.38
N GLY A 122 10.10 -43.69 -4.05
CA GLY A 122 11.10 -43.46 -3.02
C GLY A 122 11.97 -42.23 -3.31
N MET A 123 12.42 -42.06 -4.56
CA MET A 123 13.11 -40.85 -5.01
C MET A 123 12.26 -39.60 -4.78
N LEU A 124 10.99 -39.58 -5.23
CA LEU A 124 10.13 -38.41 -5.05
C LEU A 124 9.91 -38.07 -3.56
N ARG A 125 9.73 -39.08 -2.71
CA ARG A 125 9.65 -38.89 -1.25
C ARG A 125 10.93 -38.25 -0.71
N ASP A 126 12.09 -38.71 -1.18
CA ASP A 126 13.39 -38.21 -0.76
C ASP A 126 13.66 -36.80 -1.28
N VAL A 127 13.14 -36.41 -2.46
CA VAL A 127 13.11 -35.00 -2.92
C VAL A 127 12.36 -34.11 -1.92
N LEU A 128 11.16 -34.52 -1.49
CA LEU A 128 10.38 -33.79 -0.48
C LEU A 128 11.09 -33.75 0.88
N ARG A 129 11.84 -34.80 1.23
CA ARG A 129 12.63 -34.88 2.47
C ARG A 129 13.83 -33.94 2.42
N PHE A 130 14.60 -33.98 1.33
CA PHE A 130 15.77 -33.13 1.13
C PHE A 130 15.42 -31.65 1.14
N GLY A 131 14.33 -31.24 0.47
CA GLY A 131 13.87 -29.85 0.51
C GLY A 131 13.56 -29.33 1.92
N ARG A 132 13.21 -30.22 2.87
CA ARG A 132 12.92 -29.87 4.27
C ARG A 132 14.17 -29.93 5.17
N GLU A 133 15.04 -30.92 4.97
CA GLU A 133 16.20 -31.18 5.84
C GLU A 133 17.48 -30.45 5.40
N ALA A 134 17.67 -30.23 4.11
CA ALA A 134 18.88 -29.58 3.60
C ALA A 134 19.13 -28.19 4.20
N PRO A 135 18.12 -27.30 4.35
CA PRO A 135 18.32 -25.98 4.97
C PRO A 135 18.89 -26.02 6.39
N GLU A 136 18.75 -27.16 7.11
CA GLU A 136 19.33 -27.31 8.46
C GLU A 136 20.85 -27.28 8.46
N VAL A 137 21.49 -27.55 7.32
CA VAL A 137 22.95 -27.45 7.13
C VAL A 137 23.45 -26.01 7.31
N LEU A 138 22.61 -25.02 7.01
CA LEU A 138 22.96 -23.60 7.08
C LEU A 138 22.70 -22.97 8.47
N ARG A 139 22.13 -23.73 9.41
CA ARG A 139 21.86 -23.19 10.76
C ARG A 139 23.18 -22.99 11.52
N PRO A 140 23.37 -21.85 12.22
CA PRO A 140 24.62 -21.56 12.94
C PRO A 140 25.06 -22.68 13.90
N GLU A 141 24.11 -23.32 14.59
CA GLU A 141 24.35 -24.43 15.52
C GLU A 141 24.97 -25.68 14.87
N HIS A 142 24.81 -25.85 13.55
CA HIS A 142 25.33 -27.00 12.81
C HIS A 142 26.55 -26.67 11.95
N SER A 143 27.01 -25.42 11.94
CA SER A 143 28.10 -24.94 11.08
C SER A 143 29.37 -25.79 11.25
N ALA A 144 29.76 -26.10 12.50
CA ALA A 144 30.93 -26.95 12.78
C ALA A 144 30.78 -28.40 12.30
N GLN A 145 29.56 -28.95 12.31
CA GLN A 145 29.30 -30.32 11.90
C GLN A 145 29.44 -30.49 10.38
N PHE A 146 28.99 -29.51 9.60
CA PHE A 146 28.91 -29.62 8.14
C PHE A 146 30.01 -28.88 7.38
N ALA A 147 30.84 -28.07 8.05
CA ALA A 147 31.87 -27.23 7.42
C ALA A 147 32.83 -27.99 6.48
N SER A 148 33.18 -29.24 6.81
CA SER A 148 34.11 -30.08 6.05
C SER A 148 33.45 -31.29 5.38
N MET A 149 32.12 -31.34 5.35
CA MET A 149 31.38 -32.51 4.86
C MET A 149 31.10 -32.40 3.36
N THR A 150 31.30 -33.49 2.63
CA THR A 150 30.93 -33.57 1.22
C THR A 150 29.44 -33.92 1.04
N LEU A 151 28.90 -33.68 -0.15
CA LEU A 151 27.54 -34.08 -0.49
C LEU A 151 27.33 -35.60 -0.32
N GLY A 152 28.28 -36.42 -0.78
CA GLY A 152 28.20 -37.87 -0.66
C GLY A 152 28.12 -38.32 0.80
N GLN A 153 28.97 -37.76 1.66
CA GLN A 153 28.96 -38.03 3.10
C GLN A 153 27.62 -37.63 3.73
N TYR A 154 27.08 -36.46 3.37
CA TYR A 154 25.79 -35.99 3.86
C TYR A 154 24.65 -36.93 3.45
N LEU A 155 24.60 -37.33 2.17
CA LEU A 155 23.56 -38.22 1.66
C LEU A 155 23.58 -39.59 2.34
N SER A 156 24.78 -40.12 2.61
CA SER A 156 24.97 -41.36 3.36
C SER A 156 24.56 -41.20 4.84
N LEU A 157 25.00 -40.12 5.50
CA LEU A 157 24.67 -39.83 6.91
C LEU A 157 23.16 -39.74 7.14
N LYS A 158 22.43 -39.11 6.21
CA LYS A 158 20.97 -38.93 6.27
C LYS A 158 20.19 -40.07 5.60
N GLN A 159 20.87 -41.13 5.15
CA GLN A 159 20.26 -42.34 4.56
C GLN A 159 19.32 -42.02 3.40
N TYR A 160 19.77 -41.24 2.42
CA TYR A 160 19.05 -41.00 1.17
C TYR A 160 19.15 -42.20 0.20
N GLY A 161 18.07 -42.47 -0.53
CA GLY A 161 18.02 -43.58 -1.48
C GLY A 161 18.91 -43.37 -2.70
N THR A 162 19.39 -44.47 -3.28
CA THR A 162 20.25 -44.44 -4.50
C THR A 162 19.55 -43.79 -5.68
N ALA A 163 18.26 -44.06 -5.89
CA ALA A 163 17.48 -43.43 -6.95
C ALA A 163 17.42 -41.89 -6.81
N PHE A 164 17.37 -41.36 -5.59
CA PHE A 164 17.42 -39.91 -5.35
C PHE A 164 18.80 -39.31 -5.62
N ARG A 165 19.86 -40.01 -5.19
CA ARG A 165 21.23 -39.60 -5.49
C ARG A 165 21.47 -39.58 -7.01
N ASP A 166 21.16 -40.67 -7.70
CA ASP A 166 21.59 -40.94 -9.08
C ASP A 166 20.66 -40.33 -10.15
N TYR A 167 19.37 -40.14 -9.85
CA TYR A 167 18.37 -39.65 -10.81
C TYR A 167 17.77 -38.29 -10.46
N TYR A 168 18.26 -37.62 -9.41
CA TYR A 168 17.82 -36.28 -9.05
C TYR A 168 18.98 -35.37 -8.64
N VAL A 169 19.64 -35.63 -7.50
CA VAL A 169 20.62 -34.69 -6.94
C VAL A 169 21.88 -34.59 -7.80
N ALA A 170 22.51 -35.73 -8.11
CA ALA A 170 23.76 -35.71 -8.86
C ALA A 170 23.56 -35.12 -10.28
N PRO A 171 22.55 -35.56 -11.06
CA PRO A 171 22.27 -34.96 -12.37
C PRO A 171 21.98 -33.46 -12.32
N MET A 172 21.24 -32.99 -11.32
CA MET A 172 20.92 -31.57 -11.19
C MET A 172 22.16 -30.73 -10.88
N CYS A 173 23.03 -31.19 -9.96
CA CYS A 173 24.28 -30.48 -9.68
C CYS A 173 25.23 -30.53 -10.88
N ALA A 174 25.35 -31.68 -11.53
CA ALA A 174 26.19 -31.85 -12.69
C ALA A 174 25.75 -30.95 -13.85
N ALA A 175 24.45 -30.78 -14.05
CA ALA A 175 23.93 -29.85 -15.06
C ALA A 175 24.17 -28.37 -14.71
N VAL A 176 24.29 -28.02 -13.43
CA VAL A 176 24.54 -26.64 -12.97
C VAL A 176 26.01 -26.26 -13.13
N TRP A 177 26.94 -27.13 -12.75
CA TRP A 177 28.39 -26.85 -12.76
C TRP A 177 29.16 -27.54 -13.88
N SER A 178 28.48 -28.26 -14.76
CA SER A 178 29.06 -29.01 -15.89
C SER A 178 30.23 -29.91 -15.48
N VAL A 179 30.09 -30.60 -14.33
CA VAL A 179 31.09 -31.55 -13.81
C VAL A 179 30.57 -32.99 -13.90
N PRO A 180 31.44 -34.01 -14.01
CA PRO A 180 31.03 -35.40 -13.97
C PRO A 180 30.26 -35.76 -12.68
N ASN A 181 29.26 -36.64 -12.78
CA ASN A 181 28.42 -37.05 -11.65
C ASN A 181 29.22 -37.57 -10.43
N ALA A 182 30.36 -38.21 -10.66
CA ALA A 182 31.22 -38.71 -9.59
C ALA A 182 31.84 -37.56 -8.76
N GLN A 183 32.25 -36.48 -9.42
CA GLN A 183 32.89 -35.33 -8.79
C GLN A 183 31.88 -34.48 -7.98
N VAL A 184 30.60 -34.51 -8.36
CA VAL A 184 29.51 -33.86 -7.60
C VAL A 184 29.42 -34.38 -6.16
N LEU A 185 29.74 -35.64 -5.90
CA LEU A 185 29.65 -36.20 -4.55
C LEU A 185 30.73 -35.67 -3.60
N ASP A 186 31.81 -35.11 -4.13
CA ASP A 186 32.90 -34.50 -3.37
C ASP A 186 32.68 -33.00 -3.09
N PHE A 187 31.61 -32.41 -3.63
CA PHE A 187 31.30 -31.00 -3.42
C PHE A 187 31.01 -30.70 -1.94
N PRO A 188 31.45 -29.54 -1.40
CA PRO A 188 31.07 -29.11 -0.06
C PRO A 188 29.55 -28.98 0.08
N VAL A 189 28.96 -29.69 1.04
CA VAL A 189 27.50 -29.72 1.20
C VAL A 189 26.93 -28.34 1.58
N THR A 190 27.69 -27.56 2.36
CA THR A 190 27.30 -26.20 2.77
C THR A 190 27.18 -25.26 1.58
N THR A 191 28.15 -25.28 0.66
CA THR A 191 28.14 -24.50 -0.58
C THR A 191 26.95 -24.87 -1.45
N LEU A 192 26.69 -26.18 -1.62
CA LEU A 192 25.56 -26.67 -2.41
C LEU A 192 24.22 -26.22 -1.81
N VAL A 193 24.00 -26.44 -0.53
CA VAL A 193 22.74 -26.10 0.13
C VAL A 193 22.52 -24.59 0.11
N HIS A 194 23.57 -23.80 0.34
CA HIS A 194 23.47 -22.35 0.24
C HIS A 194 23.05 -21.92 -1.17
N PHE A 195 23.67 -22.48 -2.21
CA PHE A 195 23.28 -22.23 -3.60
C PHE A 195 21.81 -22.60 -3.85
N TRP A 196 21.39 -23.80 -3.48
CA TRP A 196 20.03 -24.30 -3.72
C TRP A 196 18.96 -23.52 -2.94
N ALA A 197 19.27 -23.09 -1.71
CA ALA A 197 18.39 -22.24 -0.91
C ALA A 197 18.25 -20.84 -1.54
N ASN A 198 19.37 -20.22 -1.94
CA ASN A 198 19.39 -18.89 -2.54
C ASN A 198 18.71 -18.85 -3.93
N HIS A 199 18.78 -19.94 -4.69
CA HIS A 199 18.17 -20.08 -6.02
C HIS A 199 16.77 -20.71 -5.99
N HIS A 200 16.19 -20.94 -4.80
CA HIS A 200 14.87 -21.52 -4.62
C HIS A 200 14.68 -22.91 -5.28
N LEU A 201 15.77 -23.67 -5.44
CA LEU A 201 15.73 -25.03 -5.99
C LEU A 201 15.17 -26.06 -4.99
N LEU A 202 15.22 -25.74 -3.69
CA LEU A 202 14.60 -26.53 -2.61
C LEU A 202 13.09 -26.31 -2.48
N ASP A 203 12.56 -25.19 -3.01
CA ASP A 203 11.15 -24.87 -2.94
C ASP A 203 10.38 -25.66 -4.03
N LEU A 204 9.22 -26.22 -3.71
CA LEU A 204 8.37 -26.95 -4.68
C LEU A 204 7.20 -26.11 -5.19
N TYR A 205 6.80 -25.11 -4.41
CA TYR A 205 5.74 -24.17 -4.70
C TYR A 205 6.25 -22.76 -4.46
N GLN A 206 5.68 -21.77 -5.14
CA GLN A 206 6.07 -20.36 -5.00
C GLN A 206 7.55 -20.12 -5.35
N ARG A 207 8.00 -20.73 -6.45
CA ARG A 207 9.31 -20.46 -7.06
C ARG A 207 9.31 -19.08 -7.71
N PRO A 208 10.47 -18.42 -7.79
CA PRO A 208 10.59 -17.21 -8.59
C PRO A 208 10.32 -17.51 -10.06
N CYS A 209 9.67 -16.56 -10.72
CA CYS A 209 9.55 -16.47 -12.16
C CYS A 209 10.92 -16.11 -12.75
N TRP A 210 11.43 -16.98 -13.61
CA TRP A 210 12.65 -16.72 -14.36
C TRP A 210 12.37 -15.74 -15.48
N ARG A 211 13.42 -15.05 -15.93
CA ARG A 211 13.34 -13.97 -16.90
C ARG A 211 14.53 -14.02 -17.85
N VAL A 212 14.33 -13.50 -19.05
CA VAL A 212 15.36 -13.27 -20.06
C VAL A 212 15.35 -11.80 -20.51
N VAL A 213 16.46 -11.34 -21.06
CA VAL A 213 16.54 -10.00 -21.66
C VAL A 213 15.71 -9.98 -22.95
N SER A 214 14.81 -9.00 -23.07
CA SER A 214 14.04 -8.78 -24.28
C SER A 214 15.01 -8.36 -25.39
N GLY A 215 15.04 -9.10 -26.50
CA GLY A 215 16.04 -8.88 -27.55
C GLY A 215 17.44 -9.46 -27.26
N ARG A 216 17.55 -10.36 -26.25
CA ARG A 216 18.77 -11.11 -25.85
C ARG A 216 19.84 -10.30 -25.12
N SER A 217 20.79 -11.01 -24.52
CA SER A 217 21.77 -10.46 -23.59
C SER A 217 22.73 -9.42 -24.20
N LYS A 218 22.98 -9.45 -25.51
CA LYS A 218 23.77 -8.42 -26.22
C LYS A 218 23.26 -6.99 -26.02
N GLN A 219 21.96 -6.79 -25.76
CA GLN A 219 21.35 -5.47 -25.56
C GLN A 219 22.05 -4.65 -24.47
N TYR A 220 22.37 -5.24 -23.32
CA TYR A 220 23.00 -4.48 -22.24
C TYR A 220 24.50 -4.31 -22.43
N VAL A 221 25.16 -5.26 -23.13
CA VAL A 221 26.57 -5.13 -23.52
C VAL A 221 26.76 -3.93 -24.43
N ASP A 222 25.90 -3.79 -25.45
CA ASP A 222 25.96 -2.68 -26.39
C ASP A 222 25.69 -1.34 -25.70
N ARG A 223 24.76 -1.30 -24.73
CA ARG A 223 24.47 -0.07 -23.96
C ARG A 223 25.59 0.34 -23.02
N ILE A 224 26.26 -0.60 -22.38
CA ILE A 224 27.42 -0.31 -21.53
C ILE A 224 28.57 0.20 -22.39
N THR A 225 28.93 -0.55 -23.44
CA THR A 225 30.08 -0.21 -24.29
C THR A 225 29.90 1.14 -25.00
N ALA A 226 28.68 1.49 -25.41
CA ALA A 226 28.38 2.81 -25.99
C ALA A 226 28.57 3.99 -25.02
N GLN A 227 28.59 3.75 -23.70
CA GLN A 227 28.83 4.77 -22.68
C GLN A 227 30.29 4.83 -22.22
N LEU A 228 31.13 3.86 -22.57
CA LEU A 228 32.53 3.82 -22.15
C LEU A 228 33.42 4.65 -23.09
N PRO A 229 34.39 5.40 -22.56
CA PRO A 229 35.20 6.31 -23.37
C PRO A 229 36.29 5.60 -24.20
N ASP A 230 36.80 4.44 -23.74
CA ASP A 230 37.88 3.70 -24.39
C ASP A 230 37.64 2.18 -24.24
N VAL A 231 37.24 1.53 -25.34
CA VAL A 231 37.00 0.08 -25.43
C VAL A 231 37.88 -0.50 -26.53
N ARG A 232 38.78 -1.40 -26.15
CA ARG A 232 39.80 -1.98 -27.02
C ARG A 232 39.60 -3.48 -27.17
N VAL A 233 38.98 -3.85 -28.29
CA VAL A 233 38.77 -5.25 -28.69
C VAL A 233 40.01 -5.80 -29.40
N SER A 234 40.08 -7.13 -29.57
CA SER A 234 41.21 -7.82 -30.19
C SER A 234 42.57 -7.44 -29.55
N SER A 235 42.55 -7.11 -28.26
CA SER A 235 43.68 -6.56 -27.51
C SER A 235 44.00 -7.48 -26.33
N LEU A 236 44.65 -8.61 -26.64
CA LEU A 236 45.01 -9.61 -25.63
C LEU A 236 46.13 -9.06 -24.72
N VAL A 237 45.81 -8.83 -23.45
CA VAL A 237 46.79 -8.39 -22.45
C VAL A 237 47.75 -9.54 -22.13
N ALA A 238 49.04 -9.33 -22.36
CA ALA A 238 50.09 -10.30 -22.10
C ALA A 238 50.60 -10.26 -20.66
N SER A 239 50.70 -9.06 -20.07
CA SER A 239 51.22 -8.91 -18.71
C SER A 239 50.70 -7.68 -17.98
N VAL A 240 50.51 -7.82 -16.67
CA VAL A 240 50.27 -6.72 -15.72
C VAL A 240 51.36 -6.74 -14.66
N ARG A 241 52.02 -5.60 -14.44
CA ARG A 241 53.13 -5.47 -13.48
C ARG A 241 52.94 -4.24 -12.60
N SER A 242 52.99 -4.43 -11.29
CA SER A 242 52.93 -3.34 -10.32
C SER A 242 54.33 -2.77 -10.04
N ALA A 243 54.48 -1.45 -10.04
CA ALA A 243 55.72 -0.79 -9.62
C ALA A 243 55.88 -0.69 -8.08
N GLY A 244 54.94 -1.26 -7.31
CA GLY A 244 54.96 -1.28 -5.84
C GLY A 244 53.64 -0.79 -5.22
N PRO A 245 53.51 -0.76 -3.88
CA PRO A 245 52.24 -0.47 -3.19
C PRO A 245 51.61 0.90 -3.48
N GLN A 246 52.38 1.85 -4.01
CA GLN A 246 51.93 3.20 -4.39
C GLN A 246 52.41 3.61 -5.81
N GLY A 247 52.94 2.67 -6.59
CA GLY A 247 53.45 2.92 -7.94
C GLY A 247 52.40 2.62 -9.01
N PRO A 248 52.57 3.14 -10.24
CA PRO A 248 51.67 2.82 -11.34
C PRO A 248 51.73 1.33 -11.69
N VAL A 249 50.64 0.84 -12.27
CA VAL A 249 50.52 -0.52 -12.80
C VAL A 249 50.66 -0.47 -14.31
N ARG A 250 51.64 -1.22 -14.84
CA ARG A 250 51.92 -1.30 -16.28
C ARG A 250 51.14 -2.45 -16.92
N VAL A 251 50.43 -2.17 -17.99
CA VAL A 251 49.64 -3.12 -18.78
C VAL A 251 50.26 -3.23 -20.19
N ALA A 252 50.67 -4.43 -20.58
CA ALA A 252 51.24 -4.70 -21.90
C ALA A 252 50.31 -5.59 -22.73
N VAL A 253 50.01 -5.16 -23.95
CA VAL A 253 49.24 -5.94 -24.94
C VAL A 253 50.19 -6.82 -25.75
N GLN A 254 49.79 -8.04 -26.06
CA GLN A 254 50.59 -8.99 -26.82
C GLN A 254 50.97 -8.43 -28.20
N GLY A 255 52.26 -8.49 -28.53
CA GLY A 255 52.82 -7.92 -29.76
C GLY A 255 53.00 -6.41 -29.75
N LYS A 256 52.74 -5.75 -28.62
CA LYS A 256 52.94 -4.31 -28.37
C LYS A 256 53.57 -4.06 -26.99
N GLU A 257 54.46 -4.94 -26.56
CA GLU A 257 55.03 -4.93 -25.21
C GLU A 257 55.85 -3.67 -24.94
N GLU A 258 56.48 -3.09 -25.96
CA GLU A 258 57.22 -1.82 -25.87
C GLU A 258 56.32 -0.60 -25.67
N GLU A 259 55.02 -0.72 -25.99
CA GLU A 259 54.00 0.32 -25.84
C GLU A 259 53.18 0.16 -24.54
N ALA A 260 53.72 -0.53 -23.53
CA ALA A 260 53.00 -0.79 -22.27
C ALA A 260 52.53 0.51 -21.60
N GLU A 261 51.23 0.57 -21.28
CA GLU A 261 50.58 1.75 -20.72
C GLU A 261 50.54 1.70 -19.19
N GLU A 262 50.64 2.86 -18.56
CA GLU A 262 50.57 3.03 -17.11
C GLU A 262 49.17 3.46 -16.66
N PHE A 263 48.70 2.81 -15.60
CA PHE A 263 47.43 3.06 -14.94
C PHE A 263 47.66 3.20 -13.44
N ASP A 264 46.78 3.93 -12.75
CA ASP A 264 46.82 4.03 -11.29
C ASP A 264 46.36 2.73 -10.64
N SER A 265 45.45 2.00 -11.29
CA SER A 265 44.96 0.70 -10.83
C SER A 265 44.48 -0.16 -11.99
N VAL A 266 44.43 -1.48 -11.77
CA VAL A 266 43.98 -2.47 -12.74
C VAL A 266 42.94 -3.38 -12.12
N VAL A 267 41.83 -3.59 -12.82
CA VAL A 267 40.83 -4.61 -12.49
C VAL A 267 40.99 -5.78 -13.45
N LEU A 268 41.44 -6.92 -12.94
CA LEU A 268 41.46 -8.18 -13.67
C LEU A 268 40.08 -8.83 -13.57
N ALA A 269 39.30 -8.71 -14.63
CA ALA A 269 37.94 -9.22 -14.77
C ALA A 269 37.85 -10.49 -15.66
N THR A 270 38.95 -11.23 -15.76
CA THR A 270 39.07 -12.48 -16.53
C THR A 270 38.90 -13.72 -15.66
N HIS A 271 38.91 -14.90 -16.28
CA HIS A 271 39.04 -16.18 -15.57
C HIS A 271 40.30 -16.20 -14.69
N SER A 272 40.26 -16.93 -13.57
CA SER A 272 41.36 -16.90 -12.60
C SER A 272 42.67 -17.43 -13.17
N ASP A 273 42.61 -18.43 -14.05
CA ASP A 273 43.78 -18.99 -14.75
C ASP A 273 44.38 -18.00 -15.74
N VAL A 274 43.54 -17.23 -16.46
CA VAL A 274 43.95 -16.13 -17.33
C VAL A 274 44.63 -15.02 -16.52
N SER A 275 43.99 -14.57 -15.44
CA SER A 275 44.54 -13.55 -14.53
C SER A 275 45.88 -14.00 -13.94
N LEU A 276 46.00 -15.28 -13.56
CA LEU A 276 47.24 -15.86 -13.03
C LEU A 276 48.37 -15.85 -14.09
N ARG A 277 48.06 -16.18 -15.35
CA ARG A 277 49.02 -16.08 -16.46
C ARG A 277 49.48 -14.64 -16.71
N ILE A 278 48.55 -13.68 -16.69
CA ILE A 278 48.83 -12.26 -16.90
C ILE A 278 49.75 -11.71 -15.79
N LEU A 279 49.49 -12.07 -14.53
CA LEU A 279 50.31 -11.65 -13.40
C LEU A 279 51.68 -12.32 -13.39
N GLY A 280 51.76 -13.60 -13.76
CA GLY A 280 52.99 -14.38 -13.72
C GLY A 280 53.59 -14.51 -12.30
N ALA A 281 54.85 -14.92 -12.22
CA ALA A 281 55.54 -15.15 -10.95
C ALA A 281 55.82 -13.87 -10.13
N GLU A 282 55.69 -12.70 -10.76
CA GLU A 282 55.93 -11.38 -10.15
C GLU A 282 54.65 -10.74 -9.58
N GLY A 283 53.51 -11.44 -9.68
CA GLY A 283 52.25 -10.97 -9.10
C GLY A 283 52.23 -10.99 -7.57
N PRO A 284 51.38 -10.18 -6.92
CA PRO A 284 51.22 -10.21 -5.46
C PRO A 284 50.83 -11.60 -4.95
N GLN A 285 51.55 -12.09 -3.94
CA GLN A 285 51.47 -13.50 -3.52
C GLN A 285 50.06 -13.88 -3.08
N ALA A 286 49.36 -13.02 -2.33
CA ALA A 286 48.01 -13.31 -1.87
C ALA A 286 47.02 -13.46 -3.04
N LEU A 287 47.10 -12.56 -4.03
CA LEU A 287 46.28 -12.61 -5.24
C LEU A 287 46.55 -13.87 -6.07
N THR A 288 47.82 -14.20 -6.31
CA THR A 288 48.18 -15.40 -7.08
C THR A 288 47.73 -16.70 -6.40
N ALA A 289 47.77 -16.76 -5.06
CA ALA A 289 47.31 -17.91 -4.29
C ALA A 289 45.78 -18.10 -4.37
N ILE A 290 45.02 -17.00 -4.38
CA ILE A 290 43.57 -17.04 -4.58
C ILE A 290 43.24 -17.54 -5.99
N LEU A 291 43.88 -16.98 -7.01
CA LEU A 291 43.64 -17.32 -8.41
C LEU A 291 43.94 -18.80 -8.71
N ALA A 292 45.05 -19.33 -8.18
CA ALA A 292 45.46 -20.72 -8.39
C ALA A 292 44.51 -21.75 -7.74
N ALA A 293 43.70 -21.36 -6.75
CA ALA A 293 42.79 -22.25 -6.04
C ALA A 293 41.48 -22.53 -6.79
N ILE A 294 41.27 -21.91 -7.95
CA ILE A 294 40.02 -21.98 -8.71
C ILE A 294 40.35 -22.39 -10.15
N PRO A 295 40.41 -23.69 -10.46
CA PRO A 295 40.66 -24.15 -11.82
C PRO A 295 39.40 -24.06 -12.69
N TYR A 296 39.58 -24.21 -14.00
CA TYR A 296 38.51 -24.14 -15.00
C TYR A 296 38.45 -25.44 -15.82
N ASN A 297 37.24 -25.81 -16.24
CA ASN A 297 36.98 -26.90 -17.18
C ASN A 297 36.27 -26.36 -18.44
N ASP A 298 36.72 -26.79 -19.61
CA ASP A 298 36.10 -26.45 -20.89
C ASP A 298 34.82 -27.27 -21.15
N ASN A 299 33.84 -26.64 -21.79
CA ASN A 299 32.59 -27.25 -22.22
C ASN A 299 32.35 -26.95 -23.70
N ASP A 300 32.05 -27.98 -24.47
CA ASP A 300 31.73 -27.86 -25.90
C ASP A 300 30.25 -27.49 -26.05
N VAL A 301 29.97 -26.33 -26.65
CA VAL A 301 28.63 -25.75 -26.78
C VAL A 301 28.20 -25.75 -28.23
N TRP A 302 27.03 -26.32 -28.51
CA TRP A 302 26.48 -26.48 -29.84
C TRP A 302 25.11 -25.83 -29.96
N LEU A 303 24.91 -24.99 -30.98
CA LEU A 303 23.58 -24.55 -31.41
C LEU A 303 23.14 -25.39 -32.61
N HIS A 304 22.02 -26.10 -32.51
CA HIS A 304 21.54 -27.01 -33.55
C HIS A 304 20.02 -27.24 -33.53
N THR A 305 19.52 -28.00 -34.51
CA THR A 305 18.10 -28.45 -34.60
C THR A 305 17.93 -29.97 -34.44
N ASP A 306 19.01 -30.69 -34.10
CA ASP A 306 18.96 -32.15 -33.92
C ASP A 306 18.18 -32.61 -32.67
N GLU A 307 16.95 -33.10 -32.86
CA GLU A 307 16.11 -33.66 -31.79
C GLU A 307 16.68 -34.96 -31.17
N SER A 308 17.71 -35.59 -31.76
CA SER A 308 18.35 -36.79 -31.20
C SER A 308 19.05 -36.52 -29.85
N LEU A 309 19.36 -35.26 -29.57
CA LEU A 309 19.95 -34.76 -28.32
C LEU A 309 18.87 -34.17 -27.39
N MET A 310 17.69 -34.77 -27.38
CA MET A 310 16.60 -34.46 -26.45
C MET A 310 16.03 -35.76 -25.85
N PRO A 311 15.25 -35.71 -24.75
CA PRO A 311 14.55 -36.89 -24.24
C PRO A 311 13.67 -37.56 -25.30
N VAL A 312 13.57 -38.88 -25.24
CA VAL A 312 12.80 -39.68 -26.20
C VAL A 312 11.31 -39.38 -26.06
N GLU A 313 10.81 -39.32 -24.83
CA GLU A 313 9.43 -38.92 -24.54
C GLU A 313 9.28 -37.40 -24.63
N LYS A 314 8.68 -36.93 -25.72
CA LYS A 314 8.45 -35.49 -25.98
C LYS A 314 7.66 -34.80 -24.85
N LYS A 315 6.82 -35.52 -24.11
CA LYS A 315 6.12 -34.96 -22.93
C LYS A 315 7.07 -34.52 -21.81
N THR A 316 8.29 -35.05 -21.77
CA THR A 316 9.29 -34.66 -20.77
C THR A 316 10.12 -33.46 -21.20
N TRP A 317 10.07 -33.03 -22.46
CA TRP A 317 10.87 -31.92 -22.94
C TRP A 317 10.69 -30.68 -22.07
N ALA A 318 11.82 -30.18 -21.60
CA ALA A 318 11.91 -29.10 -20.65
C ALA A 318 12.88 -28.03 -21.15
N SER A 319 13.02 -26.93 -20.41
CA SER A 319 13.94 -25.85 -20.77
C SER A 319 15.41 -26.30 -20.73
N TRP A 320 15.76 -27.23 -19.84
CA TRP A 320 17.08 -27.85 -19.75
C TRP A 320 16.91 -29.36 -19.49
N ASN A 321 17.57 -30.16 -20.32
CA ASN A 321 17.36 -31.60 -20.42
C ASN A 321 18.69 -32.31 -20.19
N PHE A 322 18.82 -32.99 -19.06
CA PHE A 322 19.97 -33.83 -18.75
C PHE A 322 19.87 -35.13 -19.55
N LEU A 323 20.93 -35.48 -20.27
CA LEU A 323 21.07 -36.74 -20.99
C LEU A 323 22.27 -37.52 -20.44
N GLY A 324 22.07 -38.76 -20.02
CA GLY A 324 23.19 -39.54 -19.46
C GLY A 324 22.97 -41.05 -19.42
N ARG A 325 23.89 -41.73 -18.73
CA ARG A 325 23.86 -43.18 -18.48
C ARG A 325 23.87 -43.44 -16.98
N SER A 326 23.09 -44.42 -16.52
CA SER A 326 22.93 -44.75 -15.08
C SER A 326 24.19 -45.29 -14.42
N ARG A 327 25.21 -45.70 -15.18
CA ARG A 327 26.43 -46.35 -14.69
C ARG A 327 27.74 -45.61 -14.96
N ASP A 328 27.71 -44.43 -15.60
CA ASP A 328 28.93 -43.63 -15.80
C ASP A 328 29.24 -42.81 -14.55
N CYS A 329 29.68 -43.52 -13.50
CA CYS A 329 30.32 -42.95 -12.31
C CYS A 329 31.85 -42.96 -12.41
N SER A 330 32.43 -43.29 -13.58
CA SER A 330 33.88 -43.48 -13.77
C SER A 330 34.47 -42.74 -14.98
N GLY A 331 33.66 -42.02 -15.76
CA GLY A 331 34.14 -41.22 -16.89
C GLY A 331 34.60 -39.83 -16.48
N GLU A 332 35.70 -39.36 -17.05
CA GLU A 332 36.22 -37.99 -16.90
C GLU A 332 35.42 -36.94 -17.71
N ALA A 333 34.52 -37.37 -18.60
CA ALA A 333 33.76 -36.49 -19.49
C ALA A 333 32.65 -35.72 -18.76
N ALA A 334 32.54 -34.41 -19.05
CA ALA A 334 31.49 -33.54 -18.56
C ALA A 334 30.09 -33.98 -19.05
N VAL A 335 29.05 -33.59 -18.31
CA VAL A 335 27.67 -34.05 -18.54
C VAL A 335 27.03 -33.36 -19.75
N CYS A 336 26.22 -34.13 -20.49
CA CYS A 336 25.40 -33.64 -21.59
C CYS A 336 24.13 -32.94 -21.09
N VAL A 337 23.97 -31.67 -21.43
CA VAL A 337 22.76 -30.89 -21.14
C VAL A 337 22.28 -30.18 -22.40
N SER A 338 21.02 -30.42 -22.79
CA SER A 338 20.41 -29.74 -23.94
C SER A 338 19.36 -28.73 -23.47
N TYR A 339 19.56 -27.46 -23.80
CA TYR A 339 18.61 -26.38 -23.56
C TYR A 339 17.67 -26.24 -24.75
N TRP A 340 16.35 -26.31 -24.51
CA TRP A 340 15.36 -26.02 -25.54
C TRP A 340 15.12 -24.50 -25.61
N ALA A 341 15.81 -23.83 -26.53
CA ALA A 341 15.86 -22.38 -26.61
C ALA A 341 14.48 -21.76 -26.85
N ASN A 342 13.57 -22.42 -27.58
CA ASN A 342 12.22 -21.91 -27.82
C ASN A 342 11.43 -21.72 -26.52
N ARG A 343 11.60 -22.63 -25.57
CA ARG A 343 10.91 -22.61 -24.28
C ARG A 343 11.61 -21.72 -23.26
N LEU A 344 12.94 -21.79 -23.23
CA LEU A 344 13.79 -21.06 -22.29
C LEU A 344 13.91 -19.57 -22.65
N GLN A 345 13.96 -19.23 -23.94
CA GLN A 345 14.25 -17.87 -24.41
C GLN A 345 13.07 -17.21 -25.16
N PRO A 346 11.82 -17.65 -24.95
CA PRO A 346 10.66 -17.39 -25.81
C PRO A 346 10.98 -16.80 -27.19
N LEU A 347 11.40 -17.66 -28.12
CA LEU A 347 11.78 -17.24 -29.48
C LEU A 347 10.57 -16.76 -30.30
N PRO A 348 10.76 -15.91 -31.32
CA PRO A 348 9.68 -15.41 -32.16
C PRO A 348 8.84 -16.54 -32.82
N PRO A 349 7.53 -16.32 -33.05
CA PRO A 349 6.70 -17.29 -33.76
C PRO A 349 7.30 -17.71 -35.11
N GLY A 350 7.27 -19.01 -35.40
CA GLY A 350 7.84 -19.58 -36.63
C GLY A 350 9.29 -20.07 -36.51
N ALA A 351 9.98 -19.82 -35.38
CA ALA A 351 11.29 -20.41 -35.14
C ALA A 351 11.22 -21.96 -35.08
N PRO A 352 12.17 -22.68 -35.71
CA PRO A 352 12.28 -24.13 -35.54
C PRO A 352 12.68 -24.47 -34.10
N ASN A 353 12.60 -25.75 -33.72
CA ASN A 353 13.13 -26.21 -32.44
C ASN A 353 14.65 -26.04 -32.43
N LEU A 354 15.13 -25.03 -31.70
CA LEU A 354 16.54 -24.74 -31.52
C LEU A 354 16.99 -25.28 -30.16
N PHE A 355 18.13 -25.95 -30.18
CA PHE A 355 18.76 -26.55 -29.01
C PHE A 355 20.15 -25.98 -28.82
N VAL A 356 20.47 -25.64 -27.57
CA VAL A 356 21.84 -25.34 -27.15
C VAL A 356 22.31 -26.53 -26.32
N THR A 357 23.20 -27.36 -26.85
CA THR A 357 23.67 -28.56 -26.14
C THR A 357 25.11 -28.41 -25.71
N LEU A 358 25.34 -28.66 -24.41
CA LEU A 358 26.64 -28.74 -23.77
C LEU A 358 27.10 -30.19 -23.75
N ASN A 359 28.35 -30.44 -24.15
CA ASN A 359 29.05 -31.73 -24.07
C ASN A 359 28.18 -32.91 -24.59
N PRO A 360 27.77 -32.88 -25.87
CA PRO A 360 26.80 -33.82 -26.38
C PRO A 360 27.32 -35.27 -26.30
N ILE A 361 26.46 -36.21 -25.89
CA ILE A 361 26.79 -37.65 -25.80
C ILE A 361 27.25 -38.26 -27.14
N HIS A 362 26.84 -37.64 -28.25
CA HIS A 362 27.31 -37.86 -29.61
C HIS A 362 27.20 -36.54 -30.38
N PRO A 363 28.09 -36.23 -31.34
CA PRO A 363 28.00 -35.00 -32.11
C PRO A 363 26.64 -34.85 -32.81
N PRO A 364 26.04 -33.63 -32.85
CA PRO A 364 24.83 -33.39 -33.63
C PRO A 364 25.08 -33.65 -35.13
N ALA A 365 24.03 -34.04 -35.87
CA ALA A 365 24.13 -34.20 -37.32
C ALA A 365 24.61 -32.91 -38.00
N GLU A 366 25.63 -33.01 -38.88
CA GLU A 366 26.32 -31.85 -39.47
C GLU A 366 25.37 -30.87 -40.20
N ASP A 367 24.35 -31.38 -40.87
CA ASP A 367 23.33 -30.61 -41.59
C ASP A 367 22.37 -29.84 -40.67
N LYS A 368 22.41 -30.11 -39.36
CA LYS A 368 21.57 -29.48 -38.34
C LYS A 368 22.34 -28.52 -37.43
N VAL A 369 23.65 -28.36 -37.61
CA VAL A 369 24.50 -27.50 -36.78
C VAL A 369 24.50 -26.08 -37.32
N HIS A 370 24.27 -25.11 -36.43
CA HIS A 370 24.37 -23.67 -36.72
C HIS A 370 25.66 -23.07 -36.18
N ARG A 371 26.06 -23.44 -34.95
CA ARG A 371 27.25 -22.91 -34.28
C ARG A 371 27.88 -23.96 -33.35
N ARG A 372 29.21 -23.92 -33.23
CA ARG A 372 29.99 -24.62 -32.21
C ARG A 372 31.00 -23.66 -31.58
N LEU A 373 31.16 -23.69 -30.27
CA LEU A 373 32.20 -22.96 -29.54
C LEU A 373 32.55 -23.67 -28.22
N SER A 374 33.63 -23.25 -27.56
CA SER A 374 34.00 -23.74 -26.23
C SER A 374 33.79 -22.63 -25.19
N LEU A 375 33.21 -22.97 -24.04
CA LEU A 375 33.08 -22.09 -22.87
C LEU A 375 33.62 -22.79 -21.62
N ALA A 376 34.36 -22.07 -20.78
CA ALA A 376 34.99 -22.65 -19.59
C ALA A 376 34.25 -22.29 -18.29
N HIS A 377 34.02 -23.26 -17.41
CA HIS A 377 33.37 -23.04 -16.12
C HIS A 377 34.34 -23.25 -14.95
N PRO A 378 34.24 -22.44 -13.87
CA PRO A 378 35.07 -22.62 -12.68
C PRO A 378 34.67 -23.89 -11.92
N VAL A 379 35.67 -24.59 -11.39
CA VAL A 379 35.48 -25.80 -10.58
C VAL A 379 35.59 -25.42 -9.10
N PHE A 380 34.50 -25.61 -8.35
CA PHE A 380 34.47 -25.29 -6.93
C PHE A 380 34.85 -26.49 -6.06
N SER A 381 35.60 -26.20 -4.99
CA SER A 381 36.10 -27.16 -3.99
C SER A 381 36.22 -26.47 -2.63
N PHE A 382 36.66 -27.19 -1.60
CA PHE A 382 37.02 -26.56 -0.32
C PHE A 382 38.14 -25.52 -0.47
N ALA A 383 39.04 -25.68 -1.45
CA ALA A 383 40.10 -24.72 -1.71
C ALA A 383 39.55 -23.42 -2.31
N SER A 384 38.57 -23.51 -3.23
CA SER A 384 37.93 -22.33 -3.82
C SER A 384 37.12 -21.55 -2.79
N ASP A 385 36.37 -22.21 -1.90
CA ASP A 385 35.62 -21.55 -0.81
C ASP A 385 36.57 -20.77 0.12
N LYS A 386 37.70 -21.38 0.50
CA LYS A 386 38.73 -20.69 1.30
C LYS A 386 39.32 -19.48 0.57
N ALA A 387 39.60 -19.61 -0.73
CA ALA A 387 40.15 -18.54 -1.54
C ALA A 387 39.18 -17.35 -1.68
N GLN A 388 37.89 -17.62 -1.92
CA GLN A 388 36.84 -16.60 -2.00
C GLN A 388 36.70 -15.81 -0.69
N ARG A 389 36.82 -16.47 0.48
CA ARG A 389 36.78 -15.79 1.79
C ARG A 389 38.02 -14.93 2.05
N ALA A 390 39.16 -15.26 1.46
CA ALA A 390 40.39 -14.50 1.60
C ALA A 390 40.43 -13.26 0.67
N LEU A 391 39.67 -13.28 -0.42
CA LEU A 391 39.68 -12.25 -1.45
C LEU A 391 39.46 -10.81 -0.95
N PRO A 392 38.48 -10.50 -0.08
CA PRO A 392 38.25 -9.12 0.36
C PRO A 392 39.47 -8.47 1.02
N ALA A 393 40.30 -9.25 1.72
CA ALA A 393 41.50 -8.75 2.38
C ALA A 393 42.68 -8.53 1.42
N ALA A 394 42.64 -9.11 0.22
CA ALA A 394 43.70 -9.02 -0.79
C ALA A 394 43.42 -7.97 -1.87
N GLN A 395 42.19 -7.43 -1.96
CA GLN A 395 41.83 -6.43 -2.97
C GLN A 395 42.71 -5.18 -2.87
N GLY A 396 43.21 -4.71 -4.02
CA GLY A 396 44.03 -3.51 -4.12
C GLY A 396 45.52 -3.71 -3.84
N GLU A 397 45.96 -4.92 -3.51
CA GLU A 397 47.39 -5.21 -3.33
C GLU A 397 48.18 -4.90 -4.60
N GLY A 398 49.14 -3.97 -4.50
CA GLY A 398 49.92 -3.50 -5.66
C GLY A 398 49.11 -2.71 -6.69
N GLY A 399 47.95 -2.15 -6.32
CA GLY A 399 47.05 -1.44 -7.25
C GLY A 399 46.23 -2.39 -8.14
N ILE A 400 46.17 -3.68 -7.79
CA ILE A 400 45.50 -4.72 -8.58
C ILE A 400 44.27 -5.21 -7.83
N TYR A 401 43.15 -5.26 -8.55
CA TYR A 401 41.86 -5.72 -8.08
C TYR A 401 41.39 -6.91 -8.92
N LEU A 402 40.71 -7.87 -8.29
CA LEU A 402 40.18 -9.05 -8.97
C LEU A 402 38.65 -9.00 -8.97
N ALA A 403 38.05 -9.24 -10.14
CA ALA A 403 36.61 -9.38 -10.30
C ALA A 403 36.31 -10.59 -11.21
N GLY A 404 35.17 -11.23 -11.00
CA GLY A 404 34.76 -12.37 -11.81
C GLY A 404 33.63 -13.16 -11.18
N ALA A 405 32.88 -13.89 -12.01
CA ALA A 405 31.81 -14.77 -11.52
C ALA A 405 32.34 -15.86 -10.56
N TRP A 406 33.62 -16.23 -10.70
CA TRP A 406 34.32 -17.17 -9.83
C TRP A 406 34.48 -16.68 -8.39
N CYS A 407 34.25 -15.39 -8.10
CA CYS A 407 34.26 -14.86 -6.74
C CYS A 407 33.06 -15.33 -5.89
N GLY A 408 32.05 -15.97 -6.51
CA GLY A 408 30.89 -16.56 -5.85
C GLY A 408 30.57 -17.97 -6.39
N TYR A 409 29.36 -18.19 -6.88
CA TYR A 409 28.91 -19.49 -7.41
C TYR A 409 29.12 -19.69 -8.91
N GLY A 410 29.73 -18.71 -9.60
CA GLY A 410 29.97 -18.77 -11.04
C GLY A 410 28.84 -18.20 -11.90
N PHE A 411 27.89 -17.46 -11.31
CA PHE A 411 26.75 -16.88 -12.04
C PHE A 411 26.95 -15.40 -12.36
N HIS A 412 26.07 -14.87 -13.21
CA HIS A 412 26.10 -13.45 -13.62
C HIS A 412 25.99 -12.48 -12.44
N GLU A 413 25.16 -12.79 -11.45
CA GLU A 413 25.06 -11.97 -10.23
C GLU A 413 26.38 -11.93 -9.47
N ASP A 414 27.09 -13.06 -9.36
CA ASP A 414 28.39 -13.12 -8.69
C ASP A 414 29.42 -12.24 -9.40
N GLY A 415 29.36 -12.21 -10.74
CA GLY A 415 30.20 -11.36 -11.56
C GLY A 415 29.97 -9.87 -11.28
N ILE A 416 28.71 -9.40 -11.29
CA ILE A 416 28.40 -8.00 -10.98
C ILE A 416 28.73 -7.68 -9.53
N LYS A 417 28.36 -8.57 -8.59
CA LYS A 417 28.65 -8.39 -7.17
C LYS A 417 30.14 -8.22 -6.91
N SER A 418 30.99 -8.98 -7.59
CA SER A 418 32.45 -8.81 -7.51
C SER A 418 32.92 -7.46 -8.04
N ALA A 419 32.32 -6.96 -9.13
CA ALA A 419 32.62 -5.64 -9.68
C ALA A 419 32.22 -4.51 -8.73
N VAL A 420 31.04 -4.62 -8.12
CA VAL A 420 30.56 -3.66 -7.09
C VAL A 420 31.53 -3.63 -5.91
N ALA A 421 31.95 -4.78 -5.40
CA ALA A 421 32.90 -4.86 -4.30
C ALA A 421 34.25 -4.19 -4.64
N VAL A 422 34.71 -4.31 -5.90
CA VAL A 422 35.92 -3.61 -6.37
C VAL A 422 35.71 -2.10 -6.40
N VAL A 423 34.60 -1.62 -6.97
CA VAL A 423 34.31 -0.18 -7.04
C VAL A 423 34.20 0.44 -5.65
N GLU A 424 33.51 -0.22 -4.72
CA GLU A 424 33.39 0.22 -3.33
C GLU A 424 34.75 0.22 -2.62
N ALA A 425 35.59 -0.80 -2.84
CA ALA A 425 36.95 -0.86 -2.28
C ALA A 425 37.86 0.25 -2.82
N MET A 426 37.58 0.78 -4.02
CA MET A 426 38.26 1.93 -4.60
C MET A 426 37.66 3.28 -4.14
N GLY A 427 36.60 3.27 -3.33
CA GLY A 427 35.94 4.46 -2.80
C GLY A 427 34.79 5.01 -3.67
N GLY A 428 34.31 4.23 -4.63
CA GLY A 428 33.17 4.57 -5.48
C GLY A 428 31.84 4.08 -4.88
N SER A 429 30.74 4.46 -5.53
CA SER A 429 29.39 4.02 -5.15
C SER A 429 28.62 3.44 -6.35
N ILE A 430 27.50 2.79 -6.06
CA ILE A 430 26.58 2.27 -7.08
C ILE A 430 25.32 3.15 -7.15
N PRO A 431 24.70 3.32 -8.33
CA PRO A 431 23.52 4.16 -8.50
C PRO A 431 22.19 3.47 -8.10
N TRP A 432 22.21 2.20 -7.68
CA TRP A 432 21.03 1.46 -7.26
C TRP A 432 21.18 0.88 -5.84
N VAL A 433 20.05 0.58 -5.21
CA VAL A 433 20.01 -0.17 -3.95
C VAL A 433 19.66 -1.63 -4.26
N PRO A 434 20.53 -2.61 -4.00
CA PRO A 434 20.22 -4.02 -4.20
C PRO A 434 19.10 -4.44 -3.24
N ARG A 435 17.93 -4.78 -3.78
CA ARG A 435 16.76 -5.18 -2.99
C ARG A 435 16.42 -6.64 -3.23
N THR A 436 16.78 -7.51 -2.29
CA THR A 436 16.35 -8.90 -2.30
C THR A 436 14.86 -8.99 -2.01
N VAL A 437 14.14 -9.72 -2.86
CA VAL A 437 12.69 -9.95 -2.72
C VAL A 437 12.41 -11.41 -2.43
N SER A 438 11.30 -11.67 -1.71
CA SER A 438 10.83 -13.05 -1.48
C SER A 438 9.86 -13.45 -2.59
N PRO A 439 10.03 -14.64 -3.22
CA PRO A 439 9.04 -15.16 -4.15
C PRO A 439 7.80 -15.73 -3.44
N LYS A 440 7.85 -15.86 -2.11
CA LYS A 440 6.78 -16.46 -1.30
C LYS A 440 5.69 -15.42 -1.03
N ILE A 441 4.48 -15.72 -1.50
CA ILE A 441 3.30 -14.87 -1.36
C ILE A 441 2.27 -15.59 -0.47
N GLY A 442 1.90 -14.96 0.65
CA GLY A 442 0.94 -15.50 1.61
C GLY A 442 -0.47 -15.63 1.04
N LEU A 443 -1.32 -16.45 1.66
CA LEU A 443 -2.72 -16.65 1.21
C LEU A 443 -3.53 -15.35 1.23
N LEU A 444 -3.33 -14.52 2.27
CA LEU A 444 -3.99 -13.21 2.37
C LEU A 444 -3.53 -12.26 1.28
N ASP A 445 -2.24 -12.25 0.96
CA ASP A 445 -1.68 -11.41 -0.09
C ASP A 445 -2.18 -11.86 -1.47
N LYS A 446 -2.28 -13.17 -1.73
CA LYS A 446 -2.90 -13.70 -2.96
C LYS A 446 -4.35 -13.24 -3.12
N ALA A 447 -5.13 -13.25 -2.05
CA ALA A 447 -6.49 -12.75 -2.08
C ALA A 447 -6.53 -11.24 -2.35
N GLY A 448 -5.62 -10.46 -1.75
CA GLY A 448 -5.45 -9.03 -2.02
C GLY A 448 -5.06 -8.74 -3.46
N ILE A 449 -4.10 -9.48 -4.02
CA ILE A 449 -3.69 -9.40 -5.42
C ILE A 449 -4.87 -9.71 -6.35
N ALA A 450 -5.62 -10.79 -6.10
CA ALA A 450 -6.76 -11.16 -6.93
C ALA A 450 -7.88 -10.09 -6.91
N LEU A 451 -8.12 -9.48 -5.75
CA LEU A 451 -9.08 -8.39 -5.61
C LEU A 451 -8.60 -7.13 -6.34
N PHE A 452 -7.32 -6.78 -6.20
CA PHE A 452 -6.70 -5.67 -6.92
C PHE A 452 -6.74 -5.91 -8.43
N ASP A 453 -6.37 -7.09 -8.92
CA ASP A 453 -6.35 -7.44 -10.35
C ASP A 453 -7.73 -7.29 -10.98
N LYS A 454 -8.79 -7.78 -10.30
CA LYS A 454 -10.16 -7.59 -10.74
C LYS A 454 -10.54 -6.11 -10.83
N PHE A 455 -10.14 -5.31 -9.85
CA PHE A 455 -10.42 -3.88 -9.82
C PHE A 455 -9.62 -3.11 -10.88
N ALA A 456 -8.32 -3.34 -10.99
CA ALA A 456 -7.46 -2.66 -11.95
C ALA A 456 -7.87 -2.98 -13.41
N LYS A 457 -8.28 -4.22 -13.71
CA LYS A 457 -8.88 -4.57 -15.02
C LYS A 457 -10.18 -3.81 -15.30
N SER A 458 -10.97 -3.50 -14.27
CA SER A 458 -12.19 -2.69 -14.38
C SER A 458 -11.86 -1.21 -14.57
N ALA A 459 -10.89 -0.69 -13.81
CA ALA A 459 -10.65 0.73 -13.68
C ALA A 459 -9.69 1.31 -14.75
N ILE A 460 -8.62 0.59 -15.09
CA ILE A 460 -7.55 1.09 -15.96
C ILE A 460 -7.86 0.73 -17.42
N LYS A 461 -8.33 1.72 -18.19
CA LYS A 461 -8.74 1.61 -19.60
C LYS A 461 -7.88 2.43 -20.56
N THR A 462 -7.28 3.51 -20.08
CA THR A 462 -6.42 4.42 -20.86
C THR A 462 -4.99 4.34 -20.34
N GLY A 463 -4.01 4.36 -21.25
CA GLY A 463 -2.60 4.18 -20.90
C GLY A 463 -2.22 2.73 -20.61
N ARG A 464 -0.98 2.49 -20.20
CA ARG A 464 -0.44 1.16 -19.86
C ARG A 464 0.10 1.18 -18.43
N LEU A 465 -0.37 0.27 -17.58
CA LEU A 465 0.23 0.01 -16.27
C LEU A 465 0.75 -1.42 -16.24
N ARG A 466 2.06 -1.56 -16.03
CA ARG A 466 2.71 -2.85 -15.80
C ARG A 466 3.18 -2.91 -14.36
N ILE A 467 2.85 -3.97 -13.63
CA ILE A 467 3.28 -4.20 -12.25
C ILE A 467 4.07 -5.50 -12.21
N ILE A 468 5.32 -5.44 -11.81
CA ILE A 468 6.21 -6.58 -11.61
C ILE A 468 6.18 -6.95 -10.12
N LEU A 469 5.75 -8.16 -9.81
CA LEU A 469 5.62 -8.68 -8.46
C LEU A 469 6.98 -9.12 -7.89
N PRO A 470 7.12 -9.26 -6.54
CA PRO A 470 8.34 -9.75 -5.90
C PRO A 470 8.79 -11.14 -6.39
N ASN A 471 7.84 -11.98 -6.81
CA ASN A 471 8.14 -13.30 -7.37
C ASN A 471 8.51 -13.25 -8.86
N GLY A 472 8.49 -12.09 -9.51
CA GLY A 472 8.81 -11.91 -10.93
C GLY A 472 7.62 -12.05 -11.88
N ASP A 473 6.43 -12.42 -11.38
CA ASP A 473 5.20 -12.41 -12.17
C ASP A 473 4.80 -10.97 -12.54
N GLU A 474 4.02 -10.84 -13.61
CA GLU A 474 3.58 -9.54 -14.11
C GLU A 474 2.07 -9.42 -14.15
N LEU A 475 1.59 -8.24 -13.78
CA LEU A 475 0.22 -7.80 -13.98
C LEU A 475 0.23 -6.63 -14.96
N CYS A 476 -0.53 -6.71 -16.04
CA CYS A 476 -0.60 -5.66 -17.06
C CYS A 476 -2.05 -5.20 -17.23
N TYR A 477 -2.24 -3.87 -17.29
CA TYR A 477 -3.54 -3.23 -17.42
C TYR A 477 -3.52 -2.10 -18.45
N GLY A 478 -4.70 -1.76 -18.96
CA GLY A 478 -4.88 -0.69 -19.96
C GLY A 478 -4.58 -1.13 -21.39
N ASP A 479 -4.29 -0.15 -22.25
CA ASP A 479 -4.10 -0.27 -23.69
C ASP A 479 -2.78 0.38 -24.12
N ALA A 480 -1.83 -0.43 -24.60
CA ALA A 480 -0.51 0.02 -25.04
C ALA A 480 -0.55 0.95 -26.27
N ALA A 481 -1.66 1.02 -27.00
CA ALA A 481 -1.83 1.95 -28.11
C ALA A 481 -2.23 3.37 -27.65
N LYS A 482 -2.63 3.56 -26.39
CA LYS A 482 -3.14 4.82 -25.83
C LYS A 482 -2.20 5.43 -24.79
N THR A 483 -0.91 5.46 -25.10
CA THR A 483 0.14 5.95 -24.18
C THR A 483 0.46 7.43 -24.36
N ALA A 484 -0.01 8.09 -25.42
CA ALA A 484 0.13 9.53 -25.59
C ALA A 484 -0.85 10.28 -24.67
N ALA A 485 -0.33 11.16 -23.82
CA ALA A 485 -1.18 12.06 -23.03
C ALA A 485 -1.79 13.12 -23.96
N PRO A 486 -3.12 13.32 -23.96
CA PRO A 486 -3.73 14.36 -24.79
C PRO A 486 -3.29 15.74 -24.30
N VAL A 487 -2.79 16.57 -25.23
CA VAL A 487 -2.43 17.97 -24.98
C VAL A 487 -3.26 18.86 -25.91
N PRO A 488 -3.90 19.93 -25.39
CA PRO A 488 -4.56 20.92 -26.25
C PRO A 488 -3.57 21.51 -27.27
N LYS A 489 -4.03 21.72 -28.50
CA LYS A 489 -3.22 22.31 -29.57
C LYS A 489 -2.75 23.71 -29.16
N GLY A 490 -1.45 23.98 -29.24
CA GLY A 490 -0.82 25.22 -28.79
C GLY A 490 -0.29 25.19 -27.35
N GLU A 491 -0.56 24.12 -26.59
CA GLU A 491 -0.05 23.90 -25.23
C GLU A 491 1.04 22.81 -25.16
N GLU A 492 1.55 22.34 -26.31
CA GLU A 492 2.55 21.26 -26.40
C GLU A 492 3.84 21.58 -25.64
N TRP A 493 4.21 22.87 -25.59
CA TRP A 493 5.37 23.37 -24.87
C TRP A 493 5.30 23.11 -23.36
N ARG A 494 4.11 22.86 -22.79
CA ARG A 494 3.97 22.53 -21.37
C ARG A 494 4.59 21.18 -21.04
N GLY A 495 4.60 20.23 -21.98
CA GLY A 495 5.05 18.85 -21.78
C GLY A 495 4.15 18.07 -20.81
N ARG A 496 3.86 16.79 -21.12
CA ARG A 496 3.11 15.89 -20.23
C ARG A 496 3.78 14.52 -20.16
N PRO A 497 3.79 13.85 -18.99
CA PRO A 497 4.27 12.47 -18.88
C PRO A 497 3.49 11.54 -19.83
N ALA A 498 4.14 10.48 -20.28
CA ALA A 498 3.46 9.44 -21.06
C ALA A 498 2.45 8.71 -20.16
N LEU A 499 1.36 8.20 -20.73
CA LEU A 499 0.42 7.34 -20.02
C LEU A 499 0.93 5.90 -20.01
N SER A 500 2.17 5.68 -19.56
CA SER A 500 2.80 4.37 -19.49
C SER A 500 3.75 4.30 -18.30
N ALA A 501 3.50 3.37 -17.38
CA ALA A 501 4.35 3.18 -16.21
C ALA A 501 4.60 1.71 -15.90
N THR A 502 5.81 1.41 -15.45
CA THR A 502 6.23 0.11 -14.93
C THR A 502 6.56 0.22 -13.45
N VAL A 503 5.72 -0.38 -12.62
CA VAL A 503 5.88 -0.45 -11.16
C VAL A 503 6.56 -1.75 -10.78
N ARG A 504 7.62 -1.67 -9.99
CA ARG A 504 8.29 -2.83 -9.40
C ARG A 504 7.98 -2.90 -7.91
N LEU A 505 7.27 -3.96 -7.51
CA LEU A 505 6.92 -4.18 -6.12
C LEU A 505 8.01 -4.96 -5.40
N PHE A 506 8.41 -4.46 -4.24
CA PHE A 506 9.26 -5.16 -3.29
C PHE A 506 8.44 -5.79 -2.15
N ASN A 507 7.27 -5.21 -1.84
CA ASN A 507 6.39 -5.67 -0.78
C ASN A 507 4.93 -5.79 -1.26
N VAL A 508 4.39 -7.01 -1.19
CA VAL A 508 2.99 -7.29 -1.59
C VAL A 508 1.94 -6.63 -0.70
N SER A 509 2.33 -6.10 0.47
CA SER A 509 1.43 -5.32 1.31
C SER A 509 0.87 -4.07 0.61
N PHE A 510 1.55 -3.60 -0.44
CA PHE A 510 1.09 -2.58 -1.38
C PHE A 510 -0.38 -2.77 -1.78
N PHE A 511 -0.76 -3.98 -2.23
CA PHE A 511 -2.12 -4.22 -2.71
C PHE A 511 -3.16 -3.99 -1.63
N ARG A 512 -2.89 -4.47 -0.41
CA ARG A 512 -3.76 -4.24 0.74
C ARG A 512 -3.85 -2.75 1.06
N LYS A 513 -2.72 -2.03 1.13
CA LYS A 513 -2.68 -0.59 1.42
C LYS A 513 -3.48 0.20 0.39
N VAL A 514 -3.31 -0.07 -0.90
CA VAL A 514 -4.05 0.60 -1.99
C VAL A 514 -5.54 0.26 -1.96
N ILE A 515 -5.93 -0.99 -1.68
CA ILE A 515 -7.34 -1.35 -1.57
C ILE A 515 -8.01 -0.68 -0.37
N THR A 516 -7.34 -0.62 0.79
CA THR A 516 -7.99 -0.13 2.03
C THR A 516 -7.85 1.37 2.25
N ARG A 517 -6.82 2.01 1.67
CA ARG A 517 -6.50 3.44 1.87
C ARG A 517 -6.33 4.19 0.55
N HIS A 518 -6.68 3.58 -0.58
CA HIS A 518 -6.72 4.22 -1.90
C HIS A 518 -5.39 4.91 -2.27
N ASP A 519 -5.47 6.17 -2.70
CA ASP A 519 -4.34 7.02 -3.06
C ASP A 519 -3.38 7.27 -1.89
N THR A 520 -3.90 7.41 -0.67
CA THR A 520 -3.09 7.52 0.55
C THR A 520 -2.25 6.26 0.74
N GLY A 521 -2.84 5.08 0.52
CA GLY A 521 -2.13 3.80 0.57
C GLY A 521 -1.05 3.68 -0.52
N MET A 522 -1.30 4.22 -1.71
CA MET A 522 -0.32 4.28 -2.80
C MET A 522 0.85 5.21 -2.46
N GLY A 523 0.58 6.39 -1.90
CA GLY A 523 1.61 7.35 -1.47
C GLY A 523 2.43 6.84 -0.29
N GLU A 524 1.80 6.24 0.72
CA GLU A 524 2.50 5.63 1.85
C GLU A 524 3.37 4.45 1.42
N SER A 525 2.88 3.59 0.52
CA SER A 525 3.69 2.50 -0.03
C SER A 525 4.91 3.03 -0.79
N TYR A 526 4.76 4.15 -1.50
CA TYR A 526 5.89 4.81 -2.17
C TYR A 526 6.89 5.34 -1.16
N MET A 527 6.42 6.05 -0.13
CA MET A 527 7.23 6.63 0.94
C MET A 527 7.99 5.56 1.73
N ASP A 528 7.37 4.41 1.98
CA ASP A 528 7.95 3.30 2.73
C ASP A 528 8.87 2.41 1.86
N GLY A 529 9.01 2.71 0.56
CA GLY A 529 9.85 1.93 -0.35
C GLY A 529 9.29 0.57 -0.74
N ASP A 530 7.98 0.34 -0.56
CA ASP A 530 7.31 -0.91 -0.94
C ASP A 530 7.34 -1.14 -2.47
N TYR A 531 7.52 -0.07 -3.25
CA TYR A 531 7.69 -0.12 -4.70
C TYR A 531 8.59 1.01 -5.24
N GLU A 532 9.16 0.75 -6.41
CA GLU A 532 9.73 1.78 -7.30
C GLU A 532 8.96 1.80 -8.62
N VAL A 533 9.12 2.88 -9.36
CA VAL A 533 8.48 3.10 -10.65
C VAL A 533 9.45 3.81 -11.59
N ASP A 534 9.42 3.43 -12.87
CA ASP A 534 10.25 4.02 -13.93
C ASP A 534 10.04 5.55 -14.07
N ASP A 535 8.79 6.00 -14.11
CA ASP A 535 8.43 7.41 -14.01
C ASP A 535 7.19 7.61 -13.14
N LEU A 536 7.37 8.29 -12.01
CA LEU A 536 6.30 8.54 -11.04
C LEU A 536 5.22 9.48 -11.63
N GLY A 537 5.62 10.43 -12.48
CA GLY A 537 4.68 11.30 -13.19
C GLY A 537 3.76 10.49 -14.10
N SER A 538 4.32 9.57 -14.88
CA SER A 538 3.57 8.67 -15.78
C SER A 538 2.61 7.75 -15.02
N LEU A 539 3.00 7.21 -13.87
CA LEU A 539 2.09 6.41 -13.03
C LEU A 539 0.87 7.21 -12.59
N LEU A 540 1.10 8.42 -12.12
CA LEU A 540 0.03 9.31 -11.63
C LEU A 540 -0.80 9.87 -12.79
N ALA A 541 -0.21 10.06 -13.96
CA ALA A 541 -0.92 10.39 -15.19
C ALA A 541 -1.83 9.23 -15.65
N VAL A 542 -1.37 7.97 -15.57
CA VAL A 542 -2.23 6.79 -15.82
C VAL A 542 -3.37 6.73 -14.81
N ALA A 543 -3.10 6.96 -13.52
CA ALA A 543 -4.12 6.95 -12.49
C ALA A 543 -5.19 8.03 -12.73
N THR A 544 -4.77 9.27 -13.00
CA THR A 544 -5.68 10.42 -13.22
C THR A 544 -6.45 10.32 -14.53
N ALA A 545 -5.85 9.81 -15.61
CA ALA A 545 -6.53 9.53 -16.88
C ALA A 545 -7.68 8.49 -16.73
N ASN A 546 -7.69 7.74 -15.63
CA ASN A 546 -8.70 6.74 -15.30
C ASN A 546 -9.46 7.09 -14.01
N ALA A 547 -9.35 8.31 -13.47
CA ALA A 547 -9.89 8.65 -12.15
C ALA A 547 -11.40 8.40 -12.04
N ASN A 548 -12.20 8.81 -13.04
CA ASN A 548 -13.64 8.57 -13.05
C ASN A 548 -13.97 7.07 -13.03
N ASN A 549 -13.28 6.26 -13.85
CA ASN A 549 -13.47 4.80 -13.88
C ASN A 549 -13.05 4.16 -12.56
N ILE A 550 -11.98 4.66 -11.93
CA ILE A 550 -11.53 4.26 -10.60
C ILE A 550 -12.63 4.53 -9.59
N GLU A 551 -13.20 5.74 -9.56
CA GLU A 551 -14.28 6.13 -8.66
C GLU A 551 -15.53 5.27 -8.83
N GLU A 552 -15.99 5.04 -10.06
CA GLU A 552 -17.13 4.18 -10.35
C GLU A 552 -16.88 2.71 -9.95
N SER A 553 -15.68 2.20 -10.24
CA SER A 553 -15.28 0.83 -9.92
C SER A 553 -15.12 0.60 -8.41
N ARG A 554 -15.03 1.66 -7.58
CA ARG A 554 -15.00 1.53 -6.10
C ARG A 554 -16.24 0.84 -5.55
N GLY A 555 -17.40 0.97 -6.21
CA GLY A 555 -18.64 0.31 -5.78
C GLY A 555 -18.53 -1.22 -5.69
N LEU A 556 -17.61 -1.84 -6.46
CA LEU A 556 -17.39 -3.28 -6.50
C LEU A 556 -16.73 -3.85 -5.23
N MET A 557 -16.17 -3.01 -4.35
CA MET A 557 -15.47 -3.41 -3.11
C MET A 557 -16.22 -2.99 -1.82
N GLY A 558 -17.50 -2.64 -1.93
CA GLY A 558 -18.27 -1.82 -0.98
C GLY A 558 -18.09 -2.06 0.52
N ALA A 559 -17.93 -3.30 1.01
CA ALA A 559 -17.76 -3.55 2.45
C ALA A 559 -16.37 -3.15 2.99
N PHE A 560 -15.31 -3.33 2.20
CA PHE A 560 -13.95 -2.98 2.61
C PHE A 560 -13.69 -1.48 2.51
N ASN A 561 -14.18 -0.85 1.44
CA ASN A 561 -14.10 0.60 1.24
C ASN A 561 -14.84 1.34 2.36
N TRP A 562 -16.05 0.88 2.71
CA TRP A 562 -16.82 1.48 3.79
C TRP A 562 -16.07 1.50 5.13
N LEU A 563 -15.37 0.41 5.49
CA LEU A 563 -14.62 0.34 6.74
C LEU A 563 -13.38 1.26 6.71
N GLY A 564 -12.63 1.26 5.61
CA GLY A 564 -11.48 2.14 5.41
C GLY A 564 -11.87 3.62 5.47
N ASP A 565 -12.92 4.00 4.75
CA ASP A 565 -13.43 5.37 4.69
C ASP A 565 -13.92 5.87 6.05
N ARG A 566 -14.49 5.00 6.89
CA ARG A 566 -14.90 5.37 8.27
C ARG A 566 -13.70 5.60 9.19
N LEU A 567 -12.64 4.81 9.06
CA LEU A 567 -11.41 4.99 9.86
C LEU A 567 -10.68 6.27 9.46
N LEU A 568 -10.55 6.52 8.15
CA LEU A 568 -9.99 7.77 7.61
C LEU A 568 -10.84 8.98 8.02
N ALA A 569 -12.16 8.91 7.88
CA ALA A 569 -13.05 10.00 8.31
C ALA A 569 -12.96 10.29 9.82
N ALA A 570 -12.79 9.26 10.66
CA ALA A 570 -12.60 9.43 12.10
C ALA A 570 -11.25 10.08 12.45
N ALA A 571 -10.17 9.68 11.77
CA ALA A 571 -8.85 10.31 11.91
C ALA A 571 -8.87 11.78 11.44
N HIS A 572 -9.57 12.07 10.34
CA HIS A 572 -9.72 13.41 9.80
C HIS A 572 -10.54 14.33 10.73
N ALA A 573 -11.61 13.82 11.32
CA ALA A 573 -12.44 14.58 12.26
C ALA A 573 -11.67 15.05 13.51
N ALA A 574 -10.55 14.42 13.86
CA ALA A 574 -9.70 14.82 14.98
C ALA A 574 -8.82 16.06 14.68
N ARG A 575 -8.78 16.56 13.43
CA ARG A 575 -7.89 17.63 12.95
C ARG A 575 -8.65 18.92 12.53
N SER A 576 -9.63 19.36 13.33
CA SER A 576 -10.52 20.49 12.98
C SER A 576 -9.84 21.88 12.85
N ASN A 577 -10.28 22.69 11.87
CA ASN A 577 -9.80 24.06 11.57
C ASN A 577 -10.38 25.15 12.49
N THR A 578 -10.39 24.91 13.80
CA THR A 578 -10.67 25.97 14.80
C THR A 578 -9.55 27.01 14.80
N LEU A 579 -9.75 28.19 15.41
CA LEU A 579 -8.68 29.21 15.55
C LEU A 579 -7.35 28.62 16.07
N ALA A 580 -7.41 27.77 17.10
CA ALA A 580 -6.23 27.08 17.63
C ALA A 580 -5.73 25.94 16.72
N GLY A 581 -6.64 25.23 16.04
CA GLY A 581 -6.31 24.14 15.11
C GLY A 581 -5.65 24.61 13.82
N SER A 582 -6.19 25.65 13.17
CA SER A 582 -5.61 26.27 11.98
C SER A 582 -4.21 26.81 12.26
N ARG A 583 -3.97 27.45 13.42
CA ARG A 583 -2.64 27.89 13.83
C ARG A 583 -1.68 26.70 13.94
N ARG A 584 -2.07 25.63 14.64
CA ARG A 584 -1.23 24.43 14.80
C ARG A 584 -0.94 23.72 13.47
N ASN A 585 -1.94 23.54 12.61
CA ASN A 585 -1.77 22.86 11.32
C ASN A 585 -0.84 23.64 10.38
N ILE A 586 -0.88 24.99 10.43
CA ILE A 586 0.00 25.87 9.65
C ILE A 586 1.41 25.89 10.27
N GLU A 587 1.53 25.99 11.59
CA GLU A 587 2.82 25.88 12.31
C GLU A 587 3.52 24.55 11.97
N GLU A 588 2.87 23.39 12.11
CA GLU A 588 3.46 22.08 11.79
C GLU A 588 3.92 21.93 10.30
N HIS A 589 3.30 22.66 9.36
CA HIS A 589 3.66 22.64 7.94
C HIS A 589 4.83 23.57 7.60
N TYR A 590 4.94 24.72 8.27
CA TYR A 590 6.01 25.71 8.02
C TYR A 590 7.19 25.57 8.98
N ASP A 591 7.06 24.88 10.13
CA ASP A 591 8.15 24.48 11.03
C ASP A 591 9.16 23.52 10.37
N ALA A 592 8.90 23.09 9.12
CA ALA A 592 9.93 22.51 8.27
C ALA A 592 11.06 23.54 7.96
N GLY A 593 10.89 24.83 8.24
CA GLY A 593 11.95 25.83 8.13
C GLY A 593 12.23 26.32 6.71
N ASN A 594 12.60 27.60 6.60
CA ASN A 594 12.78 28.30 5.31
C ASN A 594 13.84 27.66 4.42
N ASP A 595 14.85 27.04 5.03
CA ASP A 595 15.97 26.46 4.31
C ASP A 595 15.53 25.28 3.43
N MET A 596 14.54 24.51 3.86
CA MET A 596 13.93 23.47 3.02
C MET A 596 13.23 24.09 1.81
N TYR A 597 12.41 25.13 2.00
CA TYR A 597 11.65 25.77 0.92
C TYR A 597 12.56 26.41 -0.14
N LYS A 598 13.70 27.00 0.28
CA LYS A 598 14.71 27.56 -0.64
C LYS A 598 15.32 26.51 -1.58
N LEU A 599 15.25 25.22 -1.24
CA LEU A 599 15.79 24.16 -2.10
C LEU A 599 14.96 23.93 -3.36
N PHE A 600 13.68 24.36 -3.41
CA PHE A 600 12.85 24.14 -4.59
C PHE A 600 12.05 25.37 -5.06
N LEU A 601 11.85 26.37 -4.21
CA LEU A 601 11.29 27.67 -4.61
C LEU A 601 12.34 28.51 -5.34
N ASP A 602 11.88 29.49 -6.12
CA ASP A 602 12.74 30.53 -6.69
C ASP A 602 13.00 31.65 -5.67
N ASP A 603 13.79 32.66 -6.06
CA ASP A 603 14.16 33.81 -5.20
C ASP A 603 12.97 34.65 -4.73
N SER A 604 11.82 34.53 -5.40
CA SER A 604 10.57 35.12 -4.93
C SER A 604 10.04 34.43 -3.67
N MET A 605 10.50 33.23 -3.31
CA MET A 605 9.97 32.42 -2.21
C MET A 605 8.45 32.24 -2.30
N THR A 606 7.91 32.12 -3.52
CA THR A 606 6.45 32.00 -3.70
C THR A 606 6.03 30.54 -3.80
N TYR A 607 5.40 30.02 -2.74
CA TYR A 607 4.86 28.65 -2.72
C TYR A 607 3.38 28.64 -3.17
N SER A 608 3.18 28.93 -4.47
CA SER A 608 1.86 28.99 -5.12
C SER A 608 2.03 28.88 -6.65
N CYS A 609 0.95 28.64 -7.39
CA CYS A 609 0.93 28.56 -8.85
C CYS A 609 1.51 29.81 -9.54
N GLY A 610 2.48 29.66 -10.44
CA GLY A 610 2.93 30.72 -11.35
C GLY A 610 2.08 30.80 -12.62
N ILE A 611 2.20 31.88 -13.41
CA ILE A 611 1.58 32.00 -14.75
C ILE A 611 2.66 31.90 -15.82
N TRP A 612 2.57 30.87 -16.67
CA TRP A 612 3.65 30.53 -17.60
C TRP A 612 3.38 31.00 -19.02
N ALA A 613 4.47 31.35 -19.70
CA ALA A 613 4.53 31.48 -21.15
C ALA A 613 5.72 30.62 -21.66
N PRO A 614 5.74 30.26 -22.96
CA PRO A 614 6.84 29.49 -23.53
C PRO A 614 8.21 30.13 -23.23
N GLY A 615 9.13 29.35 -22.66
CA GLY A 615 10.48 29.80 -22.32
C GLY A 615 10.62 30.60 -21.02
N CYS A 616 9.54 30.83 -20.27
CA CYS A 616 9.65 31.46 -18.94
C CYS A 616 10.41 30.58 -17.95
N THR A 617 11.09 31.22 -17.00
CA THR A 617 11.64 30.57 -15.81
C THR A 617 10.58 30.50 -14.70
N LEU A 618 10.81 29.66 -13.66
CA LEU A 618 9.95 29.63 -12.47
C LEU A 618 9.80 31.04 -11.86
N HIS A 619 10.91 31.76 -11.67
CA HIS A 619 10.90 33.13 -11.16
C HIS A 619 10.04 34.07 -12.00
N GLN A 620 10.22 34.07 -13.33
CA GLN A 620 9.43 34.90 -14.22
C GLN A 620 7.94 34.54 -14.16
N SER A 621 7.60 33.25 -14.05
CA SER A 621 6.21 32.81 -13.94
C SER A 621 5.54 33.31 -12.64
N GLN A 622 6.29 33.40 -11.55
CA GLN A 622 5.79 33.94 -10.27
C GLN A 622 5.55 35.44 -10.37
N LEU A 623 6.46 36.18 -11.02
CA LEU A 623 6.27 37.60 -11.29
C LEU A 623 5.05 37.84 -12.19
N ASN A 624 4.89 37.07 -13.26
CA ASN A 624 3.72 37.14 -14.14
C ASN A 624 2.41 36.91 -13.36
N LYS A 625 2.39 35.93 -12.46
CA LYS A 625 1.24 35.67 -11.58
C LYS A 625 0.91 36.87 -10.70
N ILE A 626 1.92 37.44 -10.04
CA ILE A 626 1.74 38.59 -9.16
C ILE A 626 1.26 39.81 -9.94
N ASP A 627 1.85 40.07 -11.11
CA ASP A 627 1.44 41.17 -11.98
C ASP A 627 -0.01 40.99 -12.48
N ALA A 628 -0.43 39.76 -12.81
CA ALA A 628 -1.82 39.45 -13.16
C ALA A 628 -2.79 39.69 -12.00
N LEU A 629 -2.41 39.37 -10.75
CA LEU A 629 -3.23 39.68 -9.57
C LEU A 629 -3.39 41.20 -9.39
N ILE A 630 -2.30 41.96 -9.55
CA ILE A 630 -2.29 43.43 -9.49
C ILE A 630 -3.22 44.01 -10.57
N ASP A 631 -3.11 43.50 -11.80
CA ASP A 631 -3.90 43.96 -12.95
C ASP A 631 -5.39 43.65 -12.78
N LYS A 632 -5.75 42.42 -12.36
CA LYS A 632 -7.15 42.03 -12.12
C LYS A 632 -7.80 42.81 -10.98
N ALA A 633 -7.04 43.13 -9.93
CA ALA A 633 -7.51 43.97 -8.85
C ALA A 633 -7.59 45.46 -9.25
N GLU A 634 -6.93 45.84 -10.35
CA GLU A 634 -6.77 47.23 -10.81
C GLU A 634 -6.22 48.12 -9.70
N ILE A 635 -5.06 47.72 -9.14
CA ILE A 635 -4.40 48.44 -8.04
C ILE A 635 -3.73 49.70 -8.58
N GLN A 636 -3.96 50.83 -7.92
CA GLN A 636 -3.41 52.15 -8.26
C GLN A 636 -2.61 52.75 -7.09
N GLU A 637 -1.87 53.83 -7.34
CA GLU A 637 -0.99 54.48 -6.34
C GLU A 637 -1.75 54.92 -5.06
N GLY A 638 -3.00 55.36 -5.20
CA GLY A 638 -3.82 55.82 -4.09
C GLY A 638 -4.48 54.72 -3.25
N ASP A 639 -4.41 53.46 -3.67
CA ASP A 639 -5.12 52.36 -3.03
C ASP A 639 -4.44 51.90 -1.74
N HIS A 640 -5.27 51.50 -0.75
CA HIS A 640 -4.83 50.68 0.37
C HIS A 640 -5.28 49.23 0.18
N VAL A 641 -4.31 48.35 -0.03
CA VAL A 641 -4.50 46.92 -0.34
C VAL A 641 -4.32 46.07 0.91
N LEU A 642 -5.25 45.14 1.16
CA LEU A 642 -5.07 44.06 2.13
C LEU A 642 -4.65 42.78 1.40
N GLU A 643 -3.51 42.21 1.79
CA GLU A 643 -3.09 40.88 1.37
C GLU A 643 -3.35 39.87 2.49
N VAL A 644 -4.28 38.95 2.27
CA VAL A 644 -4.67 37.92 3.22
C VAL A 644 -3.83 36.66 3.00
N GLY A 645 -2.93 36.37 3.94
CA GLY A 645 -1.95 35.29 3.81
C GLY A 645 -0.75 35.73 3.00
N CYS A 646 0.01 36.72 3.49
CA CYS A 646 1.05 37.40 2.72
C CYS A 646 2.32 36.57 2.43
N GLY A 647 2.39 35.33 2.94
CA GLY A 647 3.55 34.46 2.80
C GLY A 647 4.86 35.17 3.12
N TRP A 648 5.81 35.11 2.18
CA TRP A 648 7.13 35.74 2.29
C TRP A 648 7.18 37.20 1.78
N GLY A 649 6.02 37.84 1.55
CA GLY A 649 5.90 39.27 1.23
C GLY A 649 6.04 39.66 -0.25
N SER A 650 6.09 38.69 -1.17
CA SER A 650 6.44 38.92 -2.58
C SER A 650 5.41 39.74 -3.34
N PHE A 651 4.11 39.46 -3.12
CA PHE A 651 3.03 40.28 -3.69
C PHE A 651 3.06 41.69 -3.12
N ALA A 652 3.13 41.84 -1.78
CA ALA A 652 3.18 43.16 -1.15
C ALA A 652 4.32 44.03 -1.68
N MET A 653 5.54 43.48 -1.82
CA MET A 653 6.67 44.20 -2.38
C MET A 653 6.44 44.60 -3.84
N ARG A 654 6.01 43.65 -4.68
CA ARG A 654 5.81 43.89 -6.12
C ARG A 654 4.68 44.88 -6.38
N ALA A 655 3.58 44.82 -5.63
CA ALA A 655 2.47 45.76 -5.73
C ALA A 655 2.92 47.18 -5.37
N ALA A 656 3.59 47.36 -4.22
CA ALA A 656 4.10 48.66 -3.81
C ALA A 656 5.15 49.23 -4.77
N GLN A 657 6.00 48.38 -5.36
CA GLN A 657 7.00 48.78 -6.36
C GLN A 657 6.37 49.20 -7.69
N ARG A 658 5.36 48.45 -8.17
CA ARG A 658 4.79 48.64 -9.50
C ARG A 658 3.78 49.79 -9.55
N THR A 659 3.00 49.98 -8.49
CA THR A 659 1.89 50.96 -8.49
C THR A 659 2.11 52.10 -7.51
N GLY A 660 2.95 51.90 -6.49
CA GLY A 660 3.13 52.84 -5.41
C GLY A 660 2.08 52.78 -4.30
N CYS A 661 1.16 51.81 -4.34
CA CYS A 661 0.10 51.65 -3.34
C CYS A 661 0.64 51.33 -1.94
N ARG A 662 -0.24 51.44 -0.94
CA ARG A 662 0.01 50.91 0.40
C ARG A 662 -0.51 49.47 0.51
N VAL A 663 0.27 48.59 1.13
CA VAL A 663 -0.12 47.20 1.37
C VAL A 663 -0.07 46.88 2.86
N THR A 664 -1.14 46.31 3.38
CA THR A 664 -1.15 45.60 4.66
C THR A 664 -1.19 44.10 4.38
N GLY A 665 -0.10 43.38 4.66
CA GLY A 665 -0.06 41.92 4.59
C GLY A 665 -0.29 41.29 5.95
N ILE A 666 -1.06 40.20 6.01
CA ILE A 666 -1.28 39.45 7.25
C ILE A 666 -0.87 37.98 7.11
N THR A 667 -0.23 37.43 8.14
CA THR A 667 0.12 36.02 8.23
C THR A 667 -0.02 35.50 9.66
N VAL A 668 -0.24 34.20 9.81
CA VAL A 668 -0.25 33.48 11.09
C VAL A 668 1.03 32.66 11.32
N SER A 669 2.01 32.74 10.42
CA SER A 669 3.33 32.12 10.58
C SER A 669 4.36 33.17 11.01
N LYS A 670 5.05 32.89 12.12
CA LYS A 670 6.10 33.78 12.66
C LYS A 670 7.34 33.77 11.77
N GLU A 671 7.69 32.61 11.21
CA GLU A 671 8.83 32.46 10.32
C GLU A 671 8.62 33.25 9.03
N GLN A 672 7.45 33.08 8.39
CA GLN A 672 7.02 33.87 7.22
C GLN A 672 7.12 35.36 7.48
N LEU A 673 6.56 35.81 8.60
CA LEU A 673 6.59 37.22 8.97
C LEU A 673 8.02 37.76 9.13
N ALA A 674 8.91 37.00 9.78
CA ALA A 674 10.27 37.45 10.07
C ALA A 674 11.07 37.71 8.79
N GLU A 675 11.08 36.74 7.87
CA GLU A 675 11.78 36.89 6.59
C GLU A 675 11.06 37.88 5.66
N ALA A 676 9.72 37.87 5.60
CA ALA A 676 8.98 38.86 4.79
C ALA A 676 9.30 40.28 5.24
N THR A 677 9.40 40.52 6.55
CA THR A 677 9.81 41.81 7.12
C THR A 677 11.24 42.15 6.73
N ALA A 678 12.16 41.18 6.79
CA ALA A 678 13.55 41.38 6.36
C ALA A 678 13.65 41.74 4.87
N ARG A 679 12.89 41.04 4.01
CA ARG A 679 12.83 41.28 2.56
C ARG A 679 12.23 42.64 2.23
N VAL A 680 11.11 43.01 2.85
CA VAL A 680 10.48 44.35 2.69
C VAL A 680 11.44 45.47 3.10
N LYS A 681 12.16 45.28 4.21
CA LYS A 681 13.18 46.24 4.69
C LYS A 681 14.34 46.34 3.71
N ALA A 682 14.86 45.20 3.22
CA ALA A 682 15.95 45.16 2.24
C ALA A 682 15.55 45.81 0.91
N ALA A 683 14.28 45.70 0.51
CA ALA A 683 13.72 46.35 -0.67
C ALA A 683 13.43 47.86 -0.48
N GLY A 684 13.59 48.40 0.75
CA GLY A 684 13.35 49.81 1.05
C GLY A 684 11.87 50.22 1.03
N LEU A 685 10.94 49.29 1.31
CA LEU A 685 9.49 49.50 1.17
C LEU A 685 8.74 49.63 2.51
N SER A 686 9.46 49.82 3.62
CA SER A 686 8.87 49.83 4.96
C SER A 686 7.89 50.99 5.23
N ASP A 687 7.90 52.04 4.40
CA ASP A 687 6.95 53.16 4.44
C ASP A 687 5.61 52.82 3.75
N ARG A 688 5.60 51.83 2.85
CA ARG A 688 4.42 51.44 2.04
C ARG A 688 3.85 50.07 2.40
N VAL A 689 4.67 49.16 2.92
CA VAL A 689 4.27 47.79 3.26
C VAL A 689 4.29 47.59 4.78
N THR A 690 3.13 47.25 5.34
CA THR A 690 2.96 46.87 6.74
C THR A 690 2.63 45.37 6.83
N LEU A 691 3.40 44.59 7.58
CA LEU A 691 3.14 43.16 7.78
C LEU A 691 2.73 42.88 9.22
N LEU A 692 1.66 42.10 9.42
CA LEU A 692 1.10 41.81 10.73
C LEU A 692 1.04 40.31 11.00
N PHE A 693 1.41 39.92 12.22
CA PHE A 693 1.07 38.60 12.78
C PHE A 693 -0.40 38.62 13.20
N CYS A 694 -1.29 38.23 12.30
CA CYS A 694 -2.73 38.42 12.47
C CYS A 694 -3.50 37.33 11.73
N ASP A 695 -4.50 36.76 12.41
CA ASP A 695 -5.50 35.92 11.76
C ASP A 695 -6.47 36.83 11.00
N TYR A 696 -6.84 36.46 9.77
CA TYR A 696 -7.72 37.28 8.94
C TYR A 696 -9.07 37.58 9.61
N ARG A 697 -9.56 36.68 10.48
CA ARG A 697 -10.80 36.86 11.26
C ARG A 697 -10.71 37.98 12.29
N GLU A 698 -9.48 38.33 12.68
CA GLU A 698 -9.15 39.36 13.66
C GLU A 698 -8.53 40.60 12.98
N CYS A 699 -8.54 40.66 11.65
CA CYS A 699 -7.95 41.75 10.89
C CYS A 699 -8.59 43.10 11.30
N PRO A 700 -7.80 44.11 11.69
CA PRO A 700 -8.33 45.40 12.11
C PRO A 700 -8.85 46.21 10.91
N GLY A 701 -9.84 47.08 11.18
CA GLY A 701 -10.33 48.09 10.25
C GLY A 701 -11.32 47.59 9.18
N PRO A 702 -12.55 47.14 9.54
CA PRO A 702 -13.61 46.94 8.56
C PRO A 702 -13.85 48.18 7.68
N GLY A 703 -14.03 47.99 6.38
CA GLY A 703 -14.25 49.06 5.39
C GLY A 703 -13.02 49.94 5.11
N THR A 704 -11.82 49.52 5.52
CA THR A 704 -10.60 50.34 5.37
C THR A 704 -9.96 50.21 3.99
N TYR A 705 -10.11 49.06 3.34
CA TYR A 705 -9.30 48.69 2.19
C TYR A 705 -10.04 48.89 0.86
N ASP A 706 -9.33 49.45 -0.12
CA ASP A 706 -9.85 49.62 -1.49
C ASP A 706 -9.81 48.29 -2.25
N LYS A 707 -8.79 47.48 -1.97
CA LYS A 707 -8.52 46.20 -2.64
C LYS A 707 -8.19 45.11 -1.63
N VAL A 708 -8.61 43.88 -1.93
CA VAL A 708 -8.23 42.69 -1.16
C VAL A 708 -7.66 41.62 -2.09
N VAL A 709 -6.49 41.09 -1.79
CA VAL A 709 -5.90 39.96 -2.52
C VAL A 709 -5.70 38.80 -1.56
N SER A 710 -6.10 37.61 -1.96
CA SER A 710 -5.90 36.38 -1.19
C SER A 710 -5.42 35.28 -2.14
N CYS A 711 -4.19 34.82 -1.95
CA CYS A 711 -3.58 33.83 -2.84
C CYS A 711 -3.44 32.49 -2.12
N GLU A 712 -4.19 31.48 -2.56
CA GLU A 712 -4.14 30.09 -2.08
C GLU A 712 -4.23 29.97 -0.54
N MET A 713 -5.01 30.86 0.07
CA MET A 713 -5.27 30.89 1.52
C MET A 713 -6.58 30.16 1.87
N ILE A 714 -7.60 30.26 1.00
CA ILE A 714 -8.95 29.75 1.28
C ILE A 714 -8.97 28.23 1.51
N GLU A 715 -7.99 27.52 0.98
CA GLU A 715 -7.73 26.10 1.15
C GLU A 715 -7.46 25.74 2.62
N ALA A 716 -6.93 26.67 3.43
CA ALA A 716 -6.70 26.47 4.86
C ALA A 716 -7.94 26.79 5.74
N VAL A 717 -9.01 27.32 5.15
CA VAL A 717 -10.22 27.76 5.89
C VAL A 717 -11.09 26.57 6.31
N GLY A 718 -11.25 25.57 5.44
CA GLY A 718 -12.17 24.46 5.68
C GLY A 718 -13.62 24.76 5.29
N HIS A 719 -14.34 23.73 4.84
CA HIS A 719 -15.71 23.84 4.34
C HIS A 719 -16.66 24.61 5.28
N GLU A 720 -16.63 24.34 6.58
CA GLU A 720 -17.56 24.93 7.56
C GLU A 720 -17.36 26.44 7.77
N HIS A 721 -16.25 27.00 7.29
CA HIS A 721 -15.85 28.38 7.56
C HIS A 721 -15.83 29.26 6.31
N LEU A 722 -16.16 28.72 5.13
CA LEU A 722 -16.16 29.48 3.86
C LEU A 722 -17.08 30.71 3.91
N GLN A 723 -18.28 30.60 4.46
CA GLN A 723 -19.18 31.75 4.62
C GLN A 723 -18.61 32.83 5.55
N ALA A 724 -17.92 32.43 6.63
CA ALA A 724 -17.27 33.39 7.52
C ALA A 724 -16.12 34.11 6.80
N TYR A 725 -15.34 33.38 6.02
CA TYR A 725 -14.26 33.93 5.20
C TYR A 725 -14.76 35.01 4.24
N PHE A 726 -15.77 34.72 3.41
CA PHE A 726 -16.32 35.73 2.49
C PHE A 726 -16.97 36.92 3.22
N ARG A 727 -17.63 36.69 4.37
CA ARG A 727 -18.15 37.80 5.20
C ARG A 727 -17.04 38.71 5.70
N THR A 728 -15.92 38.14 6.15
CA THR A 728 -14.77 38.93 6.61
C THR A 728 -14.18 39.74 5.47
N LEU A 729 -13.92 39.14 4.30
CA LEU A 729 -13.40 39.87 3.14
C LEU A 729 -14.35 40.99 2.70
N GLY A 730 -15.65 40.70 2.60
CA GLY A 730 -16.67 41.68 2.28
C GLY A 730 -16.74 42.81 3.30
N ALA A 731 -16.55 42.53 4.59
CA ALA A 731 -16.50 43.55 5.64
C ALA A 731 -15.24 44.44 5.56
N MET A 732 -14.11 43.91 5.09
CA MET A 732 -12.85 44.67 4.97
C MET A 732 -12.84 45.62 3.77
N LEU A 733 -13.54 45.28 2.69
CA LEU A 733 -13.65 46.09 1.47
C LEU A 733 -14.53 47.33 1.65
N ARG A 734 -14.11 48.44 1.05
CA ARG A 734 -15.00 49.59 0.77
C ARG A 734 -16.03 49.24 -0.31
N PRO A 735 -17.22 49.88 -0.31
CA PRO A 735 -18.13 49.82 -1.46
C PRO A 735 -17.41 50.21 -2.76
N GLY A 736 -17.66 49.49 -3.85
CA GLY A 736 -16.92 49.64 -5.12
C GLY A 736 -15.54 48.98 -5.14
N GLY A 737 -15.06 48.47 -4.00
CA GLY A 737 -13.76 47.79 -3.88
C GLY A 737 -13.71 46.45 -4.62
N LYS A 738 -12.49 46.02 -4.97
CA LYS A 738 -12.24 44.77 -5.69
C LYS A 738 -11.51 43.76 -4.82
N CYS A 739 -11.88 42.48 -4.95
CA CYS A 739 -11.16 41.38 -4.34
C CYS A 739 -10.75 40.35 -5.37
N VAL A 740 -9.49 39.95 -5.38
CA VAL A 740 -8.99 38.87 -6.23
C VAL A 740 -8.55 37.71 -5.36
N ILE A 741 -9.18 36.56 -5.59
CA ILE A 741 -8.90 35.31 -4.87
C ILE A 741 -8.28 34.34 -5.86
N GLN A 742 -7.02 33.95 -5.64
CA GLN A 742 -6.43 32.79 -6.30
C GLN A 742 -6.68 31.55 -5.43
N VAL A 743 -7.25 30.50 -6.01
CA VAL A 743 -7.77 29.34 -5.27
C VAL A 743 -7.65 28.06 -6.06
N ILE A 744 -7.10 27.03 -5.44
CA ILE A 744 -7.21 25.65 -5.91
C ILE A 744 -8.63 25.15 -5.63
N ALA A 745 -9.31 24.64 -6.64
CA ALA A 745 -10.70 24.26 -6.56
C ALA A 745 -10.96 22.84 -7.06
N GLU A 746 -11.85 22.15 -6.36
CA GLU A 746 -12.45 20.90 -6.81
C GLU A 746 -13.59 21.20 -7.81
N PRO A 747 -13.82 20.37 -8.84
CA PRO A 747 -15.01 20.47 -9.68
C PRO A 747 -16.29 20.32 -8.86
N ASP A 748 -17.32 21.10 -9.21
CA ASP A 748 -18.59 21.14 -8.50
C ASP A 748 -19.26 19.76 -8.38
N GLU A 749 -19.14 18.90 -9.40
CA GLU A 749 -19.77 17.58 -9.41
C GLU A 749 -19.15 16.61 -8.39
N ARG A 750 -17.88 16.81 -8.00
CA ARG A 750 -17.16 15.94 -7.06
C ARG A 750 -17.10 16.51 -5.64
N TYR A 751 -17.44 17.78 -5.46
CA TYR A 751 -17.27 18.50 -4.19
C TYR A 751 -17.99 17.85 -2.99
N GLU A 752 -19.22 17.36 -3.17
CA GLU A 752 -19.98 16.72 -2.08
C GLU A 752 -19.31 15.41 -1.62
N ALA A 753 -18.77 14.64 -2.55
CA ALA A 753 -18.02 13.42 -2.24
C ALA A 753 -16.69 13.76 -1.56
N TYR A 754 -15.94 14.73 -2.11
CA TYR A 754 -14.68 15.23 -1.55
C TYR A 754 -14.81 15.68 -0.07
N CYS A 755 -15.91 16.37 0.27
CA CYS A 755 -16.19 16.79 1.65
C CYS A 755 -16.34 15.63 2.64
N ARG A 756 -16.62 14.41 2.16
CA ARG A 756 -16.87 13.21 2.99
C ARG A 756 -15.69 12.25 3.03
N THR A 757 -14.64 12.51 2.25
CA THR A 757 -13.45 11.67 2.12
C THR A 757 -12.19 12.41 2.55
N SER A 758 -11.07 11.69 2.58
CA SER A 758 -9.71 12.24 2.77
C SER A 758 -8.81 11.65 1.67
N ASP A 759 -7.70 12.32 1.39
CA ASP A 759 -6.74 11.97 0.34
C ASP A 759 -5.29 12.05 0.87
N PHE A 760 -4.32 11.69 0.03
CA PHE A 760 -2.90 11.75 0.43
C PHE A 760 -2.49 13.15 0.92
N ILE A 761 -3.02 14.20 0.30
CA ILE A 761 -2.66 15.59 0.60
C ILE A 761 -3.12 15.98 2.00
N ARG A 762 -4.38 15.73 2.36
CA ARG A 762 -4.96 16.04 3.67
C ARG A 762 -4.40 15.17 4.80
N GLU A 763 -3.86 14.00 4.47
CA GLU A 763 -3.24 13.12 5.46
C GLU A 763 -1.77 13.46 5.75
N HIS A 764 -0.99 13.83 4.73
CA HIS A 764 0.49 13.88 4.81
C HIS A 764 1.15 15.23 4.49
N ILE A 765 0.46 16.12 3.77
CA ILE A 765 1.01 17.41 3.29
C ILE A 765 0.32 18.58 3.97
N PHE A 766 -1.00 18.73 3.79
CA PHE A 766 -1.81 19.82 4.36
C PHE A 766 -2.92 19.27 5.27
N PRO A 767 -2.59 18.83 6.50
CA PRO A 767 -3.60 18.44 7.49
C PRO A 767 -4.62 19.57 7.72
N GLY A 768 -5.90 19.27 7.53
CA GLY A 768 -6.99 20.26 7.61
C GLY A 768 -7.20 21.09 6.34
N GLY A 769 -6.38 20.94 5.32
CA GLY A 769 -6.61 21.56 4.00
C GLY A 769 -7.95 21.12 3.40
N HIS A 770 -8.60 22.02 2.67
CA HIS A 770 -9.90 21.79 2.04
C HIS A 770 -10.06 22.65 0.77
N LEU A 771 -10.06 22.02 -0.40
CA LEU A 771 -10.32 22.68 -1.68
C LEU A 771 -11.82 23.04 -1.79
N PRO A 772 -12.22 24.31 -1.95
CA PRO A 772 -13.60 24.68 -2.26
C PRO A 772 -13.96 24.34 -3.72
N CYS A 773 -15.23 24.50 -4.11
CA CYS A 773 -15.64 24.56 -5.52
C CYS A 773 -16.25 25.93 -5.85
N MET A 774 -16.40 26.23 -7.15
CA MET A 774 -16.91 27.53 -7.60
C MET A 774 -18.33 27.82 -7.08
N GLY A 775 -19.23 26.85 -7.16
CA GLY A 775 -20.61 27.00 -6.67
C GLY A 775 -20.67 27.33 -5.19
N VAL A 776 -19.89 26.64 -4.35
CA VAL A 776 -19.87 26.88 -2.89
C VAL A 776 -19.22 28.21 -2.54
N MET A 777 -18.23 28.68 -3.30
CA MET A 777 -17.67 30.02 -3.10
C MET A 777 -18.71 31.11 -3.38
N VAL A 778 -19.43 31.01 -4.51
CA VAL A 778 -20.51 31.94 -4.87
C VAL A 778 -21.62 31.92 -3.80
N ASP A 779 -22.02 30.75 -3.34
CA ASP A 779 -23.03 30.62 -2.29
C ASP A 779 -22.56 31.19 -0.94
N SER A 780 -21.28 31.00 -0.60
CA SER A 780 -20.69 31.52 0.62
C SER A 780 -20.57 33.05 0.62
N ALA A 781 -20.45 33.67 -0.55
CA ALA A 781 -20.41 35.12 -0.72
C ALA A 781 -21.79 35.78 -0.67
N ARG A 782 -22.90 35.04 -0.66
CA ARG A 782 -24.24 35.63 -0.60
C ARG A 782 -24.42 36.49 0.65
N GLY A 783 -24.95 37.70 0.44
CA GLY A 783 -25.20 38.68 1.50
C GLY A 783 -23.98 39.50 1.95
N THR A 784 -22.81 39.35 1.32
CA THR A 784 -21.63 40.18 1.61
C THR A 784 -21.52 41.42 0.70
N GLY A 785 -22.36 41.50 -0.33
CA GLY A 785 -22.30 42.50 -1.40
C GLY A 785 -21.23 42.20 -2.45
N MET A 786 -20.47 41.10 -2.32
CA MET A 786 -19.47 40.69 -3.30
C MET A 786 -20.09 39.84 -4.41
N THR A 787 -19.87 40.21 -5.67
CA THR A 787 -20.32 39.48 -6.86
C THR A 787 -19.13 39.11 -7.75
N VAL A 788 -19.19 37.97 -8.45
CA VAL A 788 -18.11 37.52 -9.35
C VAL A 788 -18.16 38.31 -10.65
N HIS A 789 -17.05 38.93 -11.03
CA HIS A 789 -16.89 39.69 -12.27
C HIS A 789 -15.91 39.04 -13.27
N GLY A 790 -15.08 38.10 -12.82
CA GLY A 790 -14.15 37.39 -13.70
C GLY A 790 -13.62 36.13 -13.06
N CYS A 791 -13.34 35.12 -13.88
CA CYS A 791 -12.73 33.87 -13.46
C CYS A 791 -11.78 33.40 -14.56
N GLN A 792 -10.56 33.02 -14.20
CA GLN A 792 -9.58 32.45 -15.11
C GLN A 792 -9.00 31.18 -14.48
N ASP A 793 -9.08 30.06 -15.20
CA ASP A 793 -8.41 28.82 -14.84
C ASP A 793 -6.94 28.87 -15.26
N ILE A 794 -6.04 28.85 -14.27
CA ILE A 794 -4.59 28.73 -14.40
C ILE A 794 -4.10 27.34 -13.92
N GLY A 795 -4.97 26.36 -13.74
CA GLY A 795 -4.62 25.00 -13.33
C GLY A 795 -3.49 24.36 -14.17
N PRO A 796 -3.52 24.43 -15.52
CA PRO A 796 -2.43 23.90 -16.35
C PRO A 796 -1.06 24.55 -16.10
N ASP A 797 -1.03 25.80 -15.62
CA ASP A 797 0.21 26.47 -15.22
C ASP A 797 0.74 25.94 -13.88
N TYR A 798 -0.14 25.43 -13.01
CA TYR A 798 0.28 24.81 -11.75
C TYR A 798 0.98 23.47 -12.01
N ALA A 799 0.53 22.68 -12.99
CA ALA A 799 1.24 21.45 -13.38
C ALA A 799 2.71 21.73 -13.74
N VAL A 800 2.97 22.80 -14.52
CA VAL A 800 4.33 23.22 -14.87
C VAL A 800 5.11 23.72 -13.65
N THR A 801 4.46 24.48 -12.76
CA THR A 801 5.05 24.95 -11.50
C THR A 801 5.48 23.80 -10.60
N LEU A 802 4.62 22.79 -10.40
CA LEU A 802 4.89 21.60 -9.58
C LEU A 802 5.99 20.73 -10.17
N ARG A 803 6.05 20.61 -11.50
CA ARG A 803 7.16 19.93 -12.18
C ARG A 803 8.48 20.66 -11.95
N ALA A 804 8.50 21.99 -12.03
CA ALA A 804 9.70 22.77 -11.75
C ALA A 804 10.18 22.57 -10.30
N TRP A 805 9.27 22.57 -9.33
CA TRP A 805 9.58 22.25 -7.93
C TRP A 805 10.08 20.82 -7.75
N ARG A 806 9.41 19.83 -8.38
CA ARG A 806 9.84 18.43 -8.34
C ARG A 806 11.25 18.26 -8.89
N ASN A 807 11.55 18.84 -10.04
CA ASN A 807 12.87 18.75 -10.66
C ASN A 807 13.95 19.37 -9.75
N ALA A 808 13.68 20.52 -9.13
CA ALA A 808 14.60 21.14 -8.18
C ALA A 808 14.79 20.28 -6.91
N TRP A 809 13.71 19.71 -6.37
CA TRP A 809 13.73 18.82 -5.21
C TRP A 809 14.52 17.53 -5.45
N GLU A 810 14.35 16.93 -6.63
CA GLU A 810 15.06 15.71 -7.02
C GLU A 810 16.56 15.99 -7.23
N ALA A 811 16.91 17.11 -7.87
CA ALA A 811 18.29 17.50 -8.13
C ALA A 811 19.10 17.82 -6.85
N ARG A 812 18.43 18.16 -5.74
CA ARG A 812 19.05 18.57 -4.46
C ARG A 812 18.83 17.57 -3.32
N GLN A 813 18.64 16.28 -3.64
CA GLN A 813 18.38 15.24 -2.64
C GLN A 813 19.44 15.22 -1.52
N GLU A 814 20.72 15.34 -1.86
CA GLU A 814 21.81 15.33 -0.87
C GLU A 814 21.72 16.51 0.11
N GLU A 815 21.39 17.71 -0.38
CA GLU A 815 21.20 18.90 0.45
C GLU A 815 19.99 18.73 1.39
N VAL A 816 18.88 18.15 0.90
CA VAL A 816 17.71 17.83 1.73
C VAL A 816 18.08 16.88 2.87
N LEU A 817 18.82 15.80 2.58
CA LEU A 817 19.23 14.85 3.61
C LEU A 817 20.22 15.49 4.61
N ALA A 818 21.09 16.40 4.14
CA ALA A 818 22.02 17.14 4.99
C ALA A 818 21.32 18.09 5.98
N LEU A 819 20.11 18.58 5.66
CA LEU A 819 19.26 19.34 6.60
C LEU A 819 18.64 18.47 7.71
N GLY A 820 18.84 17.14 7.68
CA GLY A 820 18.36 16.21 8.70
C GLY A 820 17.04 15.52 8.37
N TYR A 821 16.48 15.70 7.17
CA TYR A 821 15.29 14.97 6.74
C TYR A 821 15.62 13.53 6.34
N SER A 822 14.66 12.63 6.56
CA SER A 822 14.78 11.23 6.14
C SER A 822 14.51 11.05 4.64
N GLU A 823 15.02 9.98 4.04
CA GLU A 823 14.67 9.58 2.67
C GLU A 823 13.15 9.45 2.49
N ARG A 824 12.46 8.90 3.50
CA ARG A 824 10.99 8.81 3.51
C ARG A 824 10.32 10.17 3.36
N PHE A 825 10.87 11.22 4.01
CA PHE A 825 10.38 12.58 3.86
C PHE A 825 10.68 13.16 2.48
N TRP A 826 11.86 12.89 1.93
CA TRP A 826 12.20 13.27 0.56
C TRP A 826 11.24 12.63 -0.46
N ARG A 827 10.98 11.33 -0.34
CA ARG A 827 10.01 10.57 -1.16
C ARG A 827 8.58 11.12 -1.00
N LYS A 828 8.19 11.55 0.20
CA LYS A 828 6.89 12.18 0.47
C LYS A 828 6.68 13.43 -0.41
N TYR A 829 7.65 14.34 -0.43
CA TYR A 829 7.55 15.57 -1.23
C TYR A 829 7.64 15.30 -2.73
N ARG A 830 8.49 14.35 -3.15
CA ARG A 830 8.53 13.89 -4.54
C ARG A 830 7.16 13.38 -5.01
N PHE A 831 6.52 12.52 -4.21
CA PHE A 831 5.18 11.99 -4.51
C PHE A 831 4.12 13.09 -4.52
N TYR A 832 4.16 13.98 -3.54
CA TYR A 832 3.27 15.14 -3.46
C TYR A 832 3.30 15.98 -4.74
N PHE A 833 4.49 16.39 -5.20
CA PHE A 833 4.60 17.22 -6.39
C PHE A 833 4.07 16.48 -7.63
N ALA A 834 4.44 15.21 -7.83
CA ALA A 834 3.96 14.43 -8.97
C ALA A 834 2.44 14.15 -8.91
N TYR A 835 1.88 13.98 -7.70
CA TYR A 835 0.45 13.75 -7.47
C TYR A 835 -0.37 14.98 -7.84
N CYS A 836 0.03 16.16 -7.36
CA CYS A 836 -0.64 17.41 -7.71
C CYS A 836 -0.40 17.77 -9.19
N GLU A 837 0.81 17.55 -9.72
CA GLU A 837 1.13 17.78 -11.14
C GLU A 837 0.13 17.05 -12.05
N ALA A 838 -0.04 15.74 -11.83
CA ALA A 838 -0.97 14.92 -12.61
C ALA A 838 -2.43 15.36 -12.45
N ALA A 839 -2.84 15.76 -11.24
CA ALA A 839 -4.21 16.21 -10.97
C ALA A 839 -4.55 17.51 -11.73
N PHE A 840 -3.63 18.47 -11.79
CA PHE A 840 -3.81 19.71 -12.57
C PHE A 840 -3.75 19.47 -14.08
N ASP A 841 -2.81 18.63 -14.55
CA ASP A 841 -2.71 18.31 -15.98
C ASP A 841 -3.97 17.65 -16.52
N ALA A 842 -4.57 16.75 -15.73
CA ALA A 842 -5.82 16.09 -16.08
C ALA A 842 -7.06 16.99 -15.89
N ARG A 843 -6.90 18.22 -15.36
CA ARG A 843 -8.01 19.06 -14.84
C ARG A 843 -8.92 18.28 -13.90
N TYR A 844 -8.33 17.36 -13.14
CA TYR A 844 -9.00 16.71 -12.03
C TYR A 844 -9.30 17.76 -10.97
N ILE A 845 -8.35 18.63 -10.67
CA ILE A 845 -8.53 19.87 -9.89
C ILE A 845 -8.14 21.08 -10.73
N HIS A 846 -8.60 22.26 -10.31
CA HIS A 846 -8.38 23.53 -10.99
C HIS A 846 -7.64 24.53 -10.10
N THR A 847 -7.13 25.60 -10.69
CA THR A 847 -6.72 26.77 -9.91
C THR A 847 -7.26 28.00 -10.59
N PHE A 848 -8.12 28.74 -9.90
CA PHE A 848 -8.78 29.91 -10.46
C PHE A 848 -8.21 31.19 -9.88
N GLN A 849 -8.08 32.23 -10.70
CA GLN A 849 -8.08 33.61 -10.23
C GLN A 849 -9.49 34.19 -10.42
N VAL A 850 -10.19 34.40 -9.30
CA VAL A 850 -11.57 34.89 -9.27
C VAL A 850 -11.59 36.34 -8.81
N THR A 851 -12.16 37.22 -9.62
CA THR A 851 -12.33 38.65 -9.33
C THR A 851 -13.75 38.90 -8.83
N TRP A 852 -13.84 39.55 -7.67
CA TRP A 852 -15.06 39.92 -6.98
C TRP A 852 -15.15 41.44 -6.88
N VAL A 853 -16.33 41.99 -7.05
CA VAL A 853 -16.60 43.43 -6.86
C VAL A 853 -17.65 43.60 -5.77
N LYS A 854 -17.43 44.56 -4.87
CA LYS A 854 -18.41 44.90 -3.83
C LYS A 854 -19.38 45.97 -4.33
N ASP A 855 -20.67 45.65 -4.40
CA ASP A 855 -21.71 46.57 -4.87
C ASP A 855 -21.75 47.88 -4.04
N GLU A 856 -22.08 49.00 -4.70
CA GLU A 856 -22.18 50.34 -4.06
C GLU A 856 -23.42 50.49 -3.15
N GLN A 857 -24.45 49.67 -3.36
CA GLN A 857 -25.60 49.55 -2.46
C GLN A 857 -25.87 48.07 -2.13
N PRO A 858 -26.31 47.74 -0.90
CA PRO A 858 -26.70 46.38 -0.56
C PRO A 858 -27.87 45.96 -1.45
N THR A 859 -27.63 45.00 -2.34
CA THR A 859 -28.58 44.55 -3.37
C THR A 859 -29.75 43.72 -2.85
N LEU A 860 -29.86 43.50 -1.54
CA LEU A 860 -30.93 42.68 -0.95
C LEU A 860 -31.60 43.44 0.20
N THR A 861 -32.88 43.75 0.01
CA THR A 861 -33.75 44.17 1.11
C THR A 861 -33.88 43.02 2.13
N PRO A 862 -34.26 43.28 3.40
CA PRO A 862 -34.56 42.21 4.37
C PRO A 862 -35.58 41.19 3.82
N GLU A 863 -36.46 41.63 2.93
CA GLU A 863 -37.46 40.81 2.23
C GLU A 863 -36.83 39.94 1.14
N ASP A 864 -35.82 40.42 0.40
CA ASP A 864 -35.06 39.59 -0.53
C ASP A 864 -34.13 38.60 0.19
N LEU A 865 -33.64 38.96 1.38
CA LEU A 865 -32.92 38.05 2.27
C LEU A 865 -33.86 36.95 2.79
N GLN A 866 -35.08 37.31 3.18
CA GLN A 866 -36.13 36.37 3.59
C GLN A 866 -36.54 35.47 2.41
N ARG A 867 -36.69 36.03 1.21
CA ARG A 867 -37.05 35.33 -0.03
C ARG A 867 -35.92 34.44 -0.53
N SER A 868 -34.65 34.85 -0.36
CA SER A 868 -33.47 34.01 -0.60
C SER A 868 -33.30 32.93 0.45
N ILE A 869 -33.67 33.17 1.71
CA ILE A 869 -33.72 32.15 2.77
C ILE A 869 -34.85 31.14 2.47
N GLU A 870 -36.00 31.61 1.98
CA GLU A 870 -37.12 30.77 1.52
C GLU A 870 -36.78 30.00 0.23
N MET A 871 -36.06 30.60 -0.72
CA MET A 871 -35.55 29.92 -1.92
C MET A 871 -34.40 28.96 -1.59
N SER A 872 -33.54 29.26 -0.62
CA SER A 872 -32.48 28.34 -0.15
C SER A 872 -33.06 27.17 0.66
N LYS A 873 -34.22 27.35 1.30
CA LYS A 873 -35.04 26.25 1.83
C LYS A 873 -35.75 25.46 0.71
N GLY A 874 -35.77 25.98 -0.51
CA GLY A 874 -36.33 25.36 -1.71
C GLY A 874 -35.32 24.59 -2.58
N ILE A 875 -34.02 24.60 -2.26
CA ILE A 875 -33.01 23.76 -2.93
C ILE A 875 -32.54 22.68 -1.97
N HIS A 876 -33.47 21.80 -1.60
CA HIS A 876 -33.19 20.37 -1.57
C HIS A 876 -34.50 19.59 -1.78
N SER A 877 -34.47 18.82 -2.86
CA SER A 877 -35.39 17.78 -3.30
C SER A 877 -36.41 18.21 -4.36
N PRO A 878 -36.42 17.58 -5.56
CA PRO A 878 -37.60 17.55 -6.39
C PRO A 878 -38.68 16.77 -5.62
N THR A 879 -39.55 17.47 -4.90
CA THR A 879 -40.88 16.94 -4.61
C THR A 879 -41.66 17.00 -5.91
N ALA A 880 -41.45 15.99 -6.76
CA ALA A 880 -42.50 15.55 -7.65
C ALA A 880 -43.78 15.38 -6.82
N SER A 881 -44.85 15.96 -7.32
CA SER A 881 -46.23 15.81 -6.86
C SER A 881 -46.51 14.39 -6.36
N LEU A 882 -46.72 14.23 -5.06
CA LEU A 882 -47.39 13.05 -4.51
C LEU A 882 -48.89 13.32 -4.42
N ASP A 883 -49.49 13.50 -5.60
CA ASP A 883 -50.88 13.11 -5.86
C ASP A 883 -50.84 11.85 -6.73
N SER A 884 -50.45 10.73 -6.11
CA SER A 884 -50.74 9.37 -6.57
C SER A 884 -50.35 8.38 -5.46
N PRO A 885 -51.31 7.80 -4.74
CA PRO A 885 -51.06 6.79 -3.73
C PRO A 885 -51.09 5.39 -4.36
N ALA A 886 -50.13 5.05 -5.23
CA ALA A 886 -49.87 3.67 -5.61
C ALA A 886 -48.49 3.55 -6.31
N ALA A 887 -47.64 2.66 -5.79
CA ALA A 887 -46.41 2.14 -6.40
C ALA A 887 -45.15 3.04 -6.38
N SER A 888 -44.32 2.88 -5.32
CA SER A 888 -42.83 2.75 -5.43
C SER A 888 -42.09 2.65 -4.07
N TRP A 889 -42.79 2.65 -2.92
CA TRP A 889 -42.15 2.66 -1.59
C TRP A 889 -41.71 1.28 -1.07
N ALA A 890 -41.24 0.41 -1.96
CA ALA A 890 -40.78 -0.94 -1.68
C ALA A 890 -39.25 -1.05 -1.84
N ALA A 891 -38.48 -0.42 -0.95
CA ALA A 891 -37.10 -0.82 -0.66
C ALA A 891 -36.73 -0.30 0.73
N GLY A 892 -36.95 -1.14 1.75
CA GLY A 892 -36.48 -0.88 3.11
C GLY A 892 -34.96 -0.96 3.16
N ASP A 893 -34.35 -0.25 4.12
CA ASP A 893 -32.93 -0.33 4.43
C ASP A 893 -32.42 -1.79 4.37
N PRO A 894 -31.58 -2.14 3.39
CA PRO A 894 -31.14 -3.52 3.17
C PRO A 894 -30.36 -4.07 4.36
N ILE A 895 -29.75 -3.22 5.19
CA ILE A 895 -29.09 -3.64 6.43
C ILE A 895 -30.15 -4.05 7.45
N THR A 896 -31.18 -3.23 7.66
CA THR A 896 -32.30 -3.60 8.54
C THR A 896 -33.02 -4.85 8.04
N GLN A 897 -33.23 -5.01 6.73
CA GLN A 897 -33.84 -6.21 6.15
C GLN A 897 -32.94 -7.44 6.33
N ALA A 898 -31.64 -7.32 6.09
CA ALA A 898 -30.67 -8.39 6.32
C ALA A 898 -30.58 -8.79 7.80
N LEU A 899 -30.65 -7.82 8.72
CA LEU A 899 -30.66 -8.07 10.16
C LEU A 899 -31.96 -8.75 10.63
N VAL A 900 -33.11 -8.39 10.05
CA VAL A 900 -34.39 -9.07 10.30
C VAL A 900 -34.36 -10.49 9.72
N CYS A 901 -33.83 -10.68 8.51
CA CYS A 901 -33.65 -12.00 7.91
C CYS A 901 -32.69 -12.88 8.74
N LEU A 902 -31.57 -12.31 9.21
CA LEU A 902 -30.63 -13.00 10.10
C LEU A 902 -31.29 -13.34 11.45
N TYR A 903 -32.07 -12.42 12.02
CA TYR A 903 -32.85 -12.67 13.24
C TYR A 903 -33.84 -13.83 13.04
N CYS A 904 -34.65 -13.80 11.96
CA CYS A 904 -35.61 -14.85 11.66
C CYS A 904 -34.93 -16.20 11.36
N PHE A 905 -33.77 -16.18 10.70
CA PHE A 905 -32.96 -17.37 10.46
C PHE A 905 -32.41 -17.96 11.76
N LEU A 906 -31.78 -17.15 12.62
CA LEU A 906 -31.24 -17.58 13.92
C LEU A 906 -32.37 -18.04 14.86
N ALA A 907 -33.51 -17.35 14.86
CA ALA A 907 -34.71 -17.77 15.59
C ALA A 907 -35.25 -19.10 15.06
N GLY A 908 -35.29 -19.30 13.73
CA GLY A 908 -35.71 -20.56 13.11
C GLY A 908 -34.77 -21.73 13.43
N VAL A 909 -33.45 -21.49 13.40
CA VAL A 909 -32.43 -22.47 13.82
C VAL A 909 -32.62 -22.83 15.30
N ALA A 910 -32.86 -21.84 16.17
CA ALA A 910 -33.15 -22.08 17.59
C ALA A 910 -34.44 -22.92 17.76
N VAL A 911 -35.55 -22.55 17.10
CA VAL A 911 -36.85 -23.24 17.18
C VAL A 911 -36.77 -24.73 16.84
N SER A 912 -35.85 -25.14 15.96
CA SER A 912 -35.67 -26.55 15.59
C SER A 912 -35.07 -27.45 16.68
N THR A 913 -34.60 -26.89 17.81
CA THR A 913 -33.76 -27.63 18.78
C THR A 913 -34.27 -27.62 20.23
N GLY A 914 -35.33 -26.88 20.59
CA GLY A 914 -35.82 -26.78 21.98
C GLY A 914 -37.32 -26.97 22.13
N ARG A 915 -37.73 -27.78 23.13
CA ARG A 915 -39.10 -28.30 23.32
C ARG A 915 -40.20 -27.24 23.49
N MET A 916 -39.85 -26.03 23.93
CA MET A 916 -40.78 -24.91 24.17
C MET A 916 -40.58 -23.71 23.24
N LEU A 917 -39.67 -23.79 22.26
CA LEU A 917 -39.34 -22.65 21.40
C LEU A 917 -40.46 -22.29 20.41
N TRP A 918 -41.48 -23.15 20.23
CA TRP A 918 -42.72 -22.82 19.53
C TRP A 918 -43.52 -21.68 20.19
N LEU A 919 -43.25 -21.37 21.48
CA LEU A 919 -43.85 -20.23 22.16
C LEU A 919 -43.31 -18.88 21.66
N LEU A 920 -42.18 -18.84 20.95
CA LEU A 920 -41.55 -17.61 20.46
C LEU A 920 -42.48 -16.80 19.51
N PRO A 921 -43.03 -17.37 18.42
CA PRO A 921 -43.98 -16.65 17.57
C PRO A 921 -45.27 -16.28 18.32
N LEU A 922 -45.75 -17.13 19.23
CA LEU A 922 -46.94 -16.87 20.04
C LEU A 922 -46.73 -15.66 20.97
N ALA A 923 -45.60 -15.59 21.65
CA ALA A 923 -45.22 -14.47 22.52
C ALA A 923 -45.06 -13.16 21.74
N THR A 924 -44.53 -13.24 20.51
CA THR A 924 -44.42 -12.09 19.60
C THR A 924 -45.81 -11.58 19.19
N ALA A 925 -46.73 -12.49 18.82
CA ALA A 925 -48.09 -12.15 18.46
C ALA A 925 -48.90 -11.60 19.65
N ALA A 926 -48.75 -12.20 20.83
CA ALA A 926 -49.37 -11.73 22.06
C ALA A 926 -48.90 -10.30 22.41
N SER A 927 -47.60 -10.02 22.29
CA SER A 927 -47.03 -8.68 22.51
C SER A 927 -47.58 -7.65 21.53
N ALA A 928 -47.79 -8.02 20.26
CA ALA A 928 -48.44 -7.16 19.27
C ALA A 928 -49.91 -6.87 19.59
N ALA A 929 -50.65 -7.88 20.06
CA ALA A 929 -52.03 -7.70 20.52
C ALA A 929 -52.11 -6.79 21.75
N THR A 930 -51.23 -6.98 22.74
CA THR A 930 -51.13 -6.11 23.93
C THR A 930 -50.78 -4.68 23.54
N HIS A 931 -49.86 -4.49 22.59
CA HIS A 931 -49.52 -3.15 22.07
C HIS A 931 -50.70 -2.45 21.40
N TRP A 932 -51.51 -3.17 20.64
CA TRP A 932 -52.72 -2.61 20.04
C TRP A 932 -53.77 -2.26 21.10
N ALA A 933 -54.02 -3.16 22.05
CA ALA A 933 -54.93 -2.93 23.17
C ALA A 933 -54.50 -1.74 24.04
N ALA A 934 -53.20 -1.62 24.33
CA ALA A 934 -52.60 -0.48 25.03
C ALA A 934 -52.83 0.84 24.28
N GLY A 935 -52.77 0.82 22.95
CA GLY A 935 -53.10 1.97 22.11
C GLY A 935 -54.57 2.37 22.18
N ALA A 936 -55.48 1.40 22.05
CA ALA A 936 -56.92 1.62 22.15
C ALA A 936 -57.32 2.13 23.55
N ALA A 937 -56.80 1.51 24.61
CA ALA A 937 -57.03 1.92 25.99
C ALA A 937 -56.48 3.31 26.28
N SER A 938 -55.26 3.63 25.81
CA SER A 938 -54.68 4.97 25.96
C SER A 938 -55.52 6.03 25.24
N ALA A 939 -56.00 5.73 24.02
CA ALA A 939 -56.87 6.64 23.26
C ALA A 939 -58.26 6.84 23.90
N LEU A 940 -58.73 5.90 24.71
CA LEU A 940 -59.99 6.01 25.45
C LEU A 940 -59.82 6.73 26.80
N ALA A 941 -58.76 6.39 27.54
CA ALA A 941 -58.54 6.85 28.91
C ALA A 941 -57.78 8.18 29.02
N LEU A 942 -57.00 8.56 28.00
CA LEU A 942 -56.11 9.73 28.03
C LEU A 942 -56.41 10.64 26.82
N PRO A 943 -57.20 11.72 26.97
CA PRO A 943 -57.58 12.58 25.85
C PRO A 943 -56.38 13.12 25.04
N TRP A 944 -55.32 13.55 25.74
CA TRP A 944 -54.09 14.09 25.13
C TRP A 944 -53.25 13.06 24.37
N TYR A 945 -53.49 11.75 24.56
CA TYR A 945 -52.75 10.72 23.83
C TYR A 945 -53.08 10.75 22.32
N ARG A 946 -54.30 11.19 21.96
CA ARG A 946 -54.72 11.34 20.56
C ARG A 946 -53.96 12.44 19.82
N ASP A 947 -53.43 13.41 20.58
CA ASP A 947 -52.71 14.57 20.05
C ASP A 947 -51.19 14.32 19.94
N LEU A 948 -50.71 13.13 20.35
CA LEU A 948 -49.30 12.78 20.20
C LEU A 948 -48.94 12.53 18.72
N PRO A 949 -47.79 13.05 18.24
CA PRO A 949 -47.23 12.64 16.95
C PRO A 949 -47.10 11.12 16.85
N SER A 950 -47.30 10.57 15.65
CA SER A 950 -47.34 9.13 15.38
C SER A 950 -46.15 8.35 15.98
N GLU A 951 -44.95 8.93 15.91
CA GLU A 951 -43.72 8.38 16.51
C GLU A 951 -43.76 8.35 18.05
N ARG A 952 -44.23 9.43 18.69
CA ARG A 952 -44.33 9.51 20.16
C ARG A 952 -45.45 8.61 20.69
N ALA A 953 -46.57 8.53 19.96
CA ALA A 953 -47.65 7.61 20.28
C ALA A 953 -47.19 6.14 20.15
N ALA A 954 -46.36 5.82 19.15
CA ALA A 954 -45.75 4.49 19.01
C ALA A 954 -44.82 4.15 20.18
N LEU A 955 -43.93 5.07 20.56
CA LEU A 955 -43.03 4.89 21.71
C LEU A 955 -43.80 4.73 23.03
N TRP A 956 -44.85 5.52 23.25
CA TRP A 956 -45.73 5.38 24.41
C TRP A 956 -46.33 3.97 24.52
N ARG A 957 -46.86 3.44 23.41
CA ARG A 957 -47.40 2.07 23.37
C ARG A 957 -46.34 1.01 23.62
N VAL A 958 -45.13 1.16 23.06
CA VAL A 958 -44.02 0.24 23.31
C VAL A 958 -43.65 0.24 24.80
N ASP A 959 -43.49 1.41 25.41
CA ASP A 959 -43.12 1.55 26.83
C ASP A 959 -44.20 0.96 27.75
N LEU A 960 -45.49 1.15 27.44
CA LEU A 960 -46.60 0.57 28.22
C LEU A 960 -46.67 -0.96 28.06
N THR A 961 -46.45 -1.47 26.85
CA THR A 961 -46.41 -2.92 26.58
C THR A 961 -45.25 -3.56 27.33
N HIS A 962 -44.09 -2.91 27.32
CA HIS A 962 -42.90 -3.36 28.05
C HIS A 962 -43.14 -3.35 29.55
N LEU A 963 -43.75 -2.30 30.10
CA LEU A 963 -44.06 -2.23 31.53
C LEU A 963 -44.97 -3.39 31.97
N LEU A 964 -46.02 -3.70 31.20
CA LEU A 964 -46.92 -4.80 31.49
C LEU A 964 -46.21 -6.15 31.41
N TYR A 965 -45.47 -6.37 30.33
CA TYR A 965 -44.67 -7.58 30.14
C TYR A 965 -43.67 -7.79 31.30
N SER A 966 -42.86 -6.76 31.62
CA SER A 966 -41.88 -6.83 32.70
C SER A 966 -42.51 -7.11 34.05
N SER A 967 -43.68 -6.53 34.33
CA SER A 967 -44.39 -6.74 35.58
C SER A 967 -44.83 -8.21 35.73
N ILE A 968 -45.39 -8.79 34.67
CA ILE A 968 -45.84 -10.19 34.66
C ILE A 968 -44.64 -11.14 34.78
N THR A 969 -43.61 -10.94 33.97
CA THR A 969 -42.39 -11.78 34.01
C THR A 969 -41.69 -11.72 35.36
N ALA A 970 -41.61 -10.54 35.98
CA ALA A 970 -41.04 -10.38 37.31
C ALA A 970 -41.83 -11.14 38.38
N VAL A 971 -43.17 -11.04 38.37
CA VAL A 971 -44.03 -11.77 39.32
C VAL A 971 -43.90 -13.28 39.13
N LEU A 972 -43.96 -13.77 37.89
CA LEU A 972 -43.83 -15.20 37.60
C LEU A 972 -42.46 -15.75 38.00
N THR A 973 -41.39 -14.98 37.76
CA THR A 973 -40.04 -15.37 38.17
C THR A 973 -39.88 -15.34 39.69
N LEU A 974 -40.46 -14.37 40.38
CA LEU A 974 -40.43 -14.31 41.83
C LEU A 974 -41.20 -15.48 42.46
N LEU A 975 -42.40 -15.78 41.95
CA LEU A 975 -43.20 -16.93 42.36
C LEU A 975 -42.42 -18.24 42.13
N PHE A 976 -41.71 -18.35 41.01
CA PHE A 976 -40.84 -19.49 40.76
C PHE A 976 -39.73 -19.62 41.81
N LEU A 977 -38.99 -18.56 42.07
CA LEU A 977 -37.87 -18.58 43.03
C LEU A 977 -38.35 -18.86 44.47
N LEU A 978 -39.54 -18.39 44.84
CA LEU A 978 -40.16 -18.68 46.14
C LEU A 978 -40.55 -20.16 46.27
N ASN A 979 -41.06 -20.78 45.19
CA ASN A 979 -41.51 -22.17 45.20
C ASN A 979 -40.38 -23.18 44.94
N CYS A 980 -39.29 -22.75 44.29
CA CYS A 980 -38.15 -23.59 43.95
C CYS A 980 -36.81 -22.89 44.39
N PRO A 981 -36.55 -22.74 45.71
CA PRO A 981 -35.40 -21.97 46.23
C PRO A 981 -34.04 -22.56 45.85
N GLY A 982 -33.99 -23.87 45.59
CA GLY A 982 -32.79 -24.56 45.09
C GLY A 982 -32.35 -24.06 43.72
N ALA A 983 -33.25 -23.41 42.95
CA ALA A 983 -32.96 -22.79 41.67
C ALA A 983 -32.08 -21.53 41.77
N LEU A 984 -31.61 -21.14 42.96
CA LEU A 984 -30.56 -20.12 43.17
C LEU A 984 -29.14 -20.71 43.29
N ARG A 985 -28.99 -22.05 43.35
CA ARG A 985 -27.68 -22.72 43.40
C ARG A 985 -27.17 -23.02 41.98
N LEU A 986 -26.00 -22.49 41.61
CA LEU A 986 -25.40 -22.64 40.27
C LEU A 986 -25.28 -24.08 39.75
N ALA A 987 -25.23 -25.09 40.63
CA ALA A 987 -25.06 -26.50 40.26
C ALA A 987 -26.36 -27.34 40.35
N ALA A 988 -27.50 -26.73 40.67
CA ALA A 988 -28.76 -27.48 40.82
C ALA A 988 -29.46 -27.62 39.47
N ALA A 989 -29.41 -28.82 38.88
CA ALA A 989 -30.28 -29.17 37.75
C ALA A 989 -31.73 -29.27 38.26
N PRO A 990 -32.72 -28.64 37.59
CA PRO A 990 -34.12 -28.81 37.97
C PRO A 990 -34.50 -30.29 37.85
N THR A 991 -35.07 -30.81 38.93
CA THR A 991 -35.50 -32.21 39.06
C THR A 991 -36.78 -32.46 38.25
N ALA A 992 -36.76 -33.55 37.47
CA ALA A 992 -37.87 -34.17 36.73
C ALA A 992 -38.51 -33.35 35.58
N ALA A 993 -38.33 -33.83 34.35
CA ALA A 993 -39.01 -33.36 33.16
C ALA A 993 -40.55 -33.52 33.30
N GLY A 994 -41.30 -32.48 32.95
CA GLY A 994 -42.78 -32.47 33.01
C GLY A 994 -43.38 -31.88 34.30
N SER A 995 -42.57 -31.25 35.16
CA SER A 995 -43.07 -30.43 36.28
C SER A 995 -43.08 -28.95 35.91
N TRP A 996 -44.03 -28.19 36.48
CA TRP A 996 -44.08 -26.72 36.36
C TRP A 996 -42.74 -26.05 36.72
N CYS A 997 -41.98 -26.58 37.67
CA CYS A 997 -40.66 -26.04 38.03
C CYS A 997 -39.54 -26.33 37.00
N ALA A 998 -39.70 -27.31 36.11
CA ALA A 998 -38.76 -27.55 35.02
C ALA A 998 -39.11 -26.71 33.76
N ASP A 999 -40.40 -26.48 33.53
CA ASP A 999 -40.92 -25.94 32.27
C ASP A 999 -41.05 -24.40 32.28
N LEU A 1000 -41.45 -23.80 33.40
CA LEU A 1000 -41.64 -22.35 33.51
C LEU A 1000 -40.37 -21.53 33.23
N PRO A 1001 -39.16 -21.90 33.70
CA PRO A 1001 -37.94 -21.16 33.36
C PRO A 1001 -37.74 -21.03 31.85
N GLN A 1002 -37.93 -22.13 31.12
CA GLN A 1002 -37.83 -22.15 29.66
C GLN A 1002 -38.93 -21.32 29.02
N ALA A 1003 -40.18 -21.42 29.50
CA ALA A 1003 -41.28 -20.61 29.00
C ALA A 1003 -41.03 -19.10 29.18
N LEU A 1004 -40.49 -18.67 30.33
CA LEU A 1004 -40.14 -17.27 30.59
C LEU A 1004 -39.00 -16.80 29.68
N ILE A 1005 -37.93 -17.58 29.53
CA ILE A 1005 -36.81 -17.29 28.61
C ILE A 1005 -37.31 -17.07 27.18
N VAL A 1006 -38.13 -17.99 26.68
CA VAL A 1006 -38.65 -17.95 25.30
C VAL A 1006 -39.64 -16.80 25.12
N SER A 1007 -40.45 -16.50 26.13
CA SER A 1007 -41.38 -15.37 26.11
C SER A 1007 -40.63 -14.02 26.07
N SER A 1008 -39.53 -13.88 26.81
CA SER A 1008 -38.64 -12.70 26.74
C SER A 1008 -38.06 -12.50 25.36
N ALA A 1009 -37.53 -13.58 24.77
CA ALA A 1009 -37.01 -13.56 23.41
C ALA A 1009 -38.04 -13.11 22.36
N GLY A 1010 -39.30 -13.58 22.48
CA GLY A 1010 -40.40 -13.19 21.60
C GLY A 1010 -40.81 -11.72 21.77
N PHE A 1011 -40.87 -11.23 23.01
CA PHE A 1011 -41.13 -9.82 23.29
C PHE A 1011 -40.07 -8.90 22.68
N PHE A 1012 -38.78 -9.23 22.78
CA PHE A 1012 -37.71 -8.45 22.16
C PHE A 1012 -37.79 -8.47 20.63
N GLY A 1013 -38.15 -9.60 20.03
CA GLY A 1013 -38.46 -9.69 18.60
C GLY A 1013 -39.57 -8.75 18.17
N PHE A 1014 -40.63 -8.65 18.97
CA PHE A 1014 -41.72 -7.72 18.76
C PHE A 1014 -41.26 -6.25 18.83
N VAL A 1015 -40.50 -5.87 19.86
CA VAL A 1015 -39.97 -4.49 20.00
C VAL A 1015 -39.11 -4.11 18.79
N LEU A 1016 -38.24 -5.03 18.36
CA LEU A 1016 -37.42 -4.87 17.16
C LEU A 1016 -38.28 -4.63 15.91
N TRP A 1017 -39.33 -5.43 15.72
CA TRP A 1017 -40.27 -5.28 14.62
C TRP A 1017 -40.99 -3.92 14.63
N VAL A 1018 -41.41 -3.43 15.80
CA VAL A 1018 -42.05 -2.11 15.93
C VAL A 1018 -41.08 -0.98 15.59
N GLU A 1019 -39.84 -1.02 16.08
CA GLU A 1019 -38.82 -0.02 15.80
C GLU A 1019 -38.47 0.04 14.29
N VAL A 1020 -38.42 -1.13 13.64
CA VAL A 1020 -38.23 -1.26 12.19
C VAL A 1020 -39.44 -0.68 11.43
N ARG A 1021 -40.66 -1.13 11.76
CA ARG A 1021 -41.90 -0.72 11.09
C ARG A 1021 -42.21 0.78 11.29
N GLY A 1022 -41.95 1.29 12.49
CA GLY A 1022 -42.17 2.70 12.85
C GLY A 1022 -41.12 3.65 12.29
N ARG A 1023 -40.17 3.15 11.48
CA ARG A 1023 -39.08 3.92 10.88
C ARG A 1023 -38.27 4.74 11.88
N LEU A 1024 -38.11 4.23 13.11
CA LEU A 1024 -37.31 4.85 14.16
C LEU A 1024 -35.78 4.64 13.92
N TYR A 1025 -35.33 4.92 12.67
CA TYR A 1025 -33.97 5.08 12.08
C TYR A 1025 -32.78 5.28 13.05
N ARG A 1026 -32.99 6.12 14.06
CA ARG A 1026 -31.90 6.89 14.67
C ARG A 1026 -31.31 6.27 15.95
N ARG A 1027 -31.83 5.14 16.44
CA ARG A 1027 -31.38 4.49 17.69
C ARG A 1027 -30.48 3.25 17.53
N ARG A 1028 -29.96 3.00 16.33
CA ARG A 1028 -30.11 1.66 15.74
C ARG A 1028 -29.06 0.57 15.93
N PHE A 1029 -27.76 0.78 15.87
CA PHE A 1029 -26.88 -0.40 15.87
C PHE A 1029 -26.71 -1.01 17.27
N ALA A 1030 -26.41 -0.16 18.25
CA ALA A 1030 -26.18 -0.54 19.64
C ALA A 1030 -27.32 -1.36 20.26
N GLN A 1031 -28.56 -0.88 20.09
CA GLN A 1031 -29.74 -1.51 20.67
C GLN A 1031 -30.10 -2.81 19.92
N MET A 1032 -29.98 -2.81 18.60
CA MET A 1032 -30.26 -3.99 17.76
C MET A 1032 -29.21 -5.09 17.96
N ALA A 1033 -27.94 -4.73 18.12
CA ALA A 1033 -26.85 -5.63 18.52
C ALA A 1033 -27.06 -6.15 19.95
N HIS A 1034 -27.46 -5.28 20.89
CA HIS A 1034 -27.81 -5.67 22.26
C HIS A 1034 -28.94 -6.72 22.30
N PHE A 1035 -30.03 -6.51 21.56
CA PHE A 1035 -31.16 -7.43 21.52
C PHE A 1035 -30.84 -8.75 20.80
N THR A 1036 -30.09 -8.69 19.70
CA THR A 1036 -29.64 -9.89 18.96
C THR A 1036 -28.70 -10.74 19.82
N LEU A 1037 -27.81 -10.09 20.58
CA LEU A 1037 -26.88 -10.76 21.49
C LEU A 1037 -27.59 -11.37 22.71
N LEU A 1038 -28.57 -10.68 23.28
CA LEU A 1038 -29.41 -11.24 24.35
C LEU A 1038 -30.16 -12.49 23.87
N LEU A 1039 -30.70 -12.47 22.64
CA LEU A 1039 -31.32 -13.64 22.03
C LEU A 1039 -30.35 -14.81 21.90
N CYS A 1040 -29.12 -14.58 21.45
CA CYS A 1040 -28.10 -15.64 21.37
C CYS A 1040 -27.73 -16.21 22.75
N LEU A 1041 -27.63 -15.36 23.77
CA LEU A 1041 -27.41 -15.79 25.16
C LEU A 1041 -28.60 -16.61 25.70
N PHE A 1042 -29.85 -16.21 25.39
CA PHE A 1042 -31.06 -16.94 25.75
C PHE A 1042 -31.15 -18.31 25.08
N SER A 1043 -30.82 -18.39 23.78
CA SER A 1043 -30.78 -19.65 23.04
C SER A 1043 -29.70 -20.59 23.57
N ALA A 1044 -28.52 -20.08 23.93
CA ALA A 1044 -27.44 -20.89 24.51
C ALA A 1044 -27.77 -21.41 25.93
N ALA A 1045 -28.38 -20.58 26.78
CA ALA A 1045 -28.78 -20.96 28.14
C ALA A 1045 -29.93 -21.98 28.14
N ALA A 1046 -30.91 -21.81 27.26
CA ALA A 1046 -32.01 -22.76 27.07
C ALA A 1046 -31.50 -24.13 26.56
N TYR A 1047 -30.46 -24.14 25.72
CA TYR A 1047 -29.88 -25.36 25.14
C TYR A 1047 -29.09 -26.22 26.14
N LYS A 1048 -28.50 -25.61 27.18
CA LYS A 1048 -27.68 -26.32 28.19
C LYS A 1048 -28.39 -26.64 29.50
N SER A 1049 -29.69 -26.31 29.63
CA SER A 1049 -30.49 -26.52 30.85
C SER A 1049 -29.98 -25.77 32.09
N GLU A 1050 -29.18 -24.71 31.91
CA GLU A 1050 -28.64 -23.88 33.00
C GLU A 1050 -29.59 -22.69 33.28
N HIS A 1051 -30.66 -22.93 34.04
CA HIS A 1051 -31.76 -21.97 34.22
C HIS A 1051 -31.58 -21.00 35.40
N THR A 1052 -30.74 -21.35 36.38
CA THR A 1052 -30.63 -20.68 37.69
C THR A 1052 -30.10 -19.24 37.64
N ALA A 1053 -28.88 -19.04 37.16
CA ALA A 1053 -28.29 -17.71 37.07
C ALA A 1053 -29.12 -16.80 36.14
N PHE A 1054 -29.67 -17.42 35.11
CA PHE A 1054 -30.45 -16.75 34.10
C PHE A 1054 -31.82 -16.24 34.60
N MET A 1055 -32.55 -17.05 35.36
CA MET A 1055 -33.83 -16.63 35.96
C MET A 1055 -33.64 -15.51 36.98
N ALA A 1056 -32.60 -15.60 37.81
CA ALA A 1056 -32.24 -14.51 38.69
C ALA A 1056 -31.99 -13.23 37.87
N LEU A 1057 -31.18 -13.27 36.82
CA LEU A 1057 -30.91 -12.11 35.95
C LEU A 1057 -32.15 -11.56 35.25
N THR A 1058 -33.07 -12.44 34.84
CA THR A 1058 -34.34 -12.04 34.23
C THR A 1058 -35.19 -11.28 35.23
N LEU A 1059 -35.38 -11.81 36.45
CA LEU A 1059 -36.08 -11.09 37.52
C LEU A 1059 -35.44 -9.73 37.80
N LEU A 1060 -34.13 -9.72 37.93
CA LEU A 1060 -33.33 -8.54 38.24
C LEU A 1060 -33.51 -7.46 37.15
N SER A 1061 -33.44 -7.85 35.88
CA SER A 1061 -33.69 -7.00 34.71
C SER A 1061 -35.13 -6.46 34.68
N GLU A 1062 -36.12 -7.34 34.81
CA GLU A 1062 -37.53 -6.96 34.70
C GLU A 1062 -37.98 -6.06 35.86
N CYS A 1063 -37.55 -6.34 37.10
CA CYS A 1063 -37.80 -5.47 38.26
C CYS A 1063 -37.26 -4.05 38.04
N ASN A 1064 -36.05 -3.92 37.49
CA ASN A 1064 -35.50 -2.62 37.13
C ASN A 1064 -36.32 -1.95 35.99
N SER A 1065 -36.73 -2.70 34.97
CA SER A 1065 -37.53 -2.17 33.86
C SER A 1065 -38.88 -1.61 34.32
N VAL A 1066 -39.55 -2.29 35.26
CA VAL A 1066 -40.83 -1.84 35.83
C VAL A 1066 -40.73 -0.45 36.44
N VAL A 1067 -39.79 -0.24 37.37
CA VAL A 1067 -39.64 1.04 38.08
C VAL A 1067 -39.23 2.16 37.12
N ARG A 1068 -38.30 1.87 36.21
CA ARG A 1068 -37.82 2.83 35.19
C ARG A 1068 -38.94 3.29 34.25
N LEU A 1069 -39.69 2.34 33.68
CA LEU A 1069 -40.74 2.63 32.71
C LEU A 1069 -41.93 3.31 33.37
N ALA A 1070 -42.31 2.90 34.59
CA ALA A 1070 -43.31 3.60 35.39
C ALA A 1070 -42.93 5.07 35.61
N GLY A 1071 -41.66 5.34 35.97
CA GLY A 1071 -41.15 6.71 36.10
C GLY A 1071 -41.18 7.52 34.80
N LYS A 1072 -40.82 6.91 33.66
CA LYS A 1072 -40.87 7.55 32.34
C LYS A 1072 -42.30 7.88 31.89
N LEU A 1073 -43.22 6.95 32.07
CA LEU A 1073 -44.63 7.14 31.71
C LEU A 1073 -45.26 8.21 32.60
N ALA A 1074 -44.94 8.23 33.91
CA ALA A 1074 -45.36 9.28 34.83
C ALA A 1074 -44.81 10.67 34.43
N ALA A 1075 -43.54 10.75 34.03
CA ALA A 1075 -42.95 12.00 33.52
C ALA A 1075 -43.62 12.48 32.23
N THR A 1076 -43.91 11.56 31.31
CA THR A 1076 -44.52 11.88 30.01
C THR A 1076 -45.98 12.35 30.16
N ALA A 1077 -46.75 11.75 31.08
CA ALA A 1077 -48.10 12.21 31.42
C ALA A 1077 -48.11 13.63 32.05
N SER A 1078 -47.06 14.04 32.76
CA SER A 1078 -46.98 15.36 33.41
C SER A 1078 -46.69 16.53 32.46
N GLY A 1079 -45.99 16.28 31.35
CA GLY A 1079 -45.70 17.30 30.32
C GLY A 1079 -46.92 17.75 29.52
N ALA A 1080 -48.06 17.05 29.66
CA ALA A 1080 -49.33 17.32 28.98
C ALA A 1080 -50.34 18.12 29.83
N GLY A 1081 -49.92 18.76 30.94
CA GLY A 1081 -50.74 19.73 31.69
C GLY A 1081 -51.22 19.33 33.09
N ALA A 1082 -50.79 18.19 33.66
CA ALA A 1082 -51.16 17.78 35.01
C ALA A 1082 -50.18 18.33 36.07
N GLY A 1083 -50.38 19.58 36.49
CA GLY A 1083 -49.61 20.22 37.57
C GLY A 1083 -50.11 19.81 38.97
N GLY A 1084 -49.33 19.02 39.70
CA GLY A 1084 -49.61 18.71 41.11
C GLY A 1084 -48.37 18.33 41.90
N ALA A 1085 -48.19 18.91 43.09
CA ALA A 1085 -47.07 18.63 44.00
C ALA A 1085 -46.97 17.15 44.43
N ALA A 1086 -48.11 16.43 44.46
CA ALA A 1086 -48.16 14.99 44.70
C ALA A 1086 -47.46 14.19 43.58
N LEU A 1087 -47.61 14.62 42.33
CA LEU A 1087 -47.00 13.99 41.16
C LEU A 1087 -45.48 14.22 41.13
N ALA A 1088 -45.02 15.39 41.57
CA ALA A 1088 -43.61 15.70 41.71
C ALA A 1088 -42.93 14.84 42.80
N ARG A 1089 -43.60 14.61 43.95
CA ARG A 1089 -43.13 13.69 44.99
C ARG A 1089 -43.10 12.23 44.50
N ALA A 1090 -44.14 11.79 43.80
CA ALA A 1090 -44.19 10.46 43.20
C ALA A 1090 -43.05 10.27 42.17
N ARG A 1091 -42.73 11.30 41.37
CA ARG A 1091 -41.62 11.30 40.43
C ARG A 1091 -40.26 11.20 41.12
N ALA A 1092 -40.05 11.97 42.20
CA ALA A 1092 -38.81 11.90 42.97
C ALA A 1092 -38.64 10.52 43.63
N ALA A 1093 -39.72 9.94 44.16
CA ALA A 1093 -39.73 8.60 44.72
C ALA A 1093 -39.44 7.52 43.67
N LEU A 1094 -40.07 7.58 42.49
CA LEU A 1094 -39.83 6.66 41.37
C LEU A 1094 -38.41 6.79 40.80
N ALA A 1095 -37.87 8.00 40.72
CA ALA A 1095 -36.49 8.23 40.29
C ALA A 1095 -35.47 7.70 41.32
N GLY A 1096 -35.73 7.87 42.62
CA GLY A 1096 -34.94 7.24 43.68
C GLY A 1096 -35.01 5.72 43.61
N ALA A 1097 -36.20 5.16 43.40
CA ALA A 1097 -36.39 3.73 43.22
C ALA A 1097 -35.67 3.19 41.97
N ASP A 1098 -35.70 3.89 40.81
CA ASP A 1098 -34.96 3.49 39.59
C ASP A 1098 -33.45 3.43 39.84
N ARG A 1099 -32.89 4.36 40.63
CA ARG A 1099 -31.46 4.32 41.00
C ARG A 1099 -31.12 3.11 41.85
N VAL A 1100 -31.94 2.85 42.87
CA VAL A 1100 -31.73 1.71 43.79
C VAL A 1100 -31.88 0.39 43.04
N THR A 1101 -32.92 0.23 42.22
CA THR A 1101 -33.15 -0.99 41.45
C THR A 1101 -32.12 -1.18 40.34
N PHE A 1102 -31.64 -0.12 39.69
CA PHE A 1102 -30.55 -0.20 38.73
C PHE A 1102 -29.25 -0.71 39.38
N LEU A 1103 -28.90 -0.21 40.57
CA LEU A 1103 -27.69 -0.64 41.26
C LEU A 1103 -27.82 -2.09 41.77
N ALA A 1104 -28.88 -2.37 42.53
CA ALA A 1104 -29.09 -3.65 43.21
C ALA A 1104 -29.44 -4.79 42.25
N PHE A 1105 -30.18 -4.50 41.19
CA PHE A 1105 -30.76 -5.50 40.30
C PHE A 1105 -30.25 -5.42 38.86
N ARG A 1106 -29.24 -4.61 38.54
CA ARG A 1106 -28.68 -4.60 37.18
C ARG A 1106 -27.18 -4.47 37.14
N LEU A 1107 -26.63 -3.44 37.79
CA LEU A 1107 -25.20 -3.16 37.72
C LEU A 1107 -24.36 -4.21 38.47
N VAL A 1108 -24.64 -4.43 39.76
CA VAL A 1108 -23.87 -5.37 40.60
C VAL A 1108 -23.98 -6.82 40.10
N PRO A 1109 -25.19 -7.35 39.82
CA PRO A 1109 -25.31 -8.72 39.31
C PRO A 1109 -24.66 -8.95 37.94
N HIS A 1110 -24.71 -7.95 37.04
CA HIS A 1110 -24.06 -8.07 35.72
C HIS A 1110 -22.53 -8.15 35.83
N ALA A 1111 -21.93 -7.35 36.73
CA ALA A 1111 -20.49 -7.41 36.98
C ALA A 1111 -20.05 -8.77 37.53
N LEU A 1112 -20.81 -9.33 38.47
CA LEU A 1112 -20.56 -10.68 39.02
C LEU A 1112 -20.67 -11.76 37.95
N LEU A 1113 -21.66 -11.68 37.06
CA LEU A 1113 -21.81 -12.61 35.94
C LEU A 1113 -20.67 -12.49 34.93
N GLY A 1114 -20.21 -11.26 34.62
CA GLY A 1114 -19.09 -11.04 33.72
C GLY A 1114 -17.82 -11.73 34.21
N LEU A 1115 -17.58 -11.68 35.52
CA LEU A 1115 -16.49 -12.39 36.17
C LEU A 1115 -16.65 -13.92 36.05
N LEU A 1116 -17.85 -14.45 36.24
CA LEU A 1116 -18.12 -15.89 36.08
C LEU A 1116 -17.88 -16.38 34.65
N VAL A 1117 -18.34 -15.63 33.64
CA VAL A 1117 -18.09 -15.94 32.22
C VAL A 1117 -16.59 -15.94 31.91
N LEU A 1118 -15.84 -14.95 32.41
CA LEU A 1118 -14.39 -14.88 32.23
C LEU A 1118 -13.67 -16.10 32.82
N VAL A 1119 -14.09 -16.58 33.99
CA VAL A 1119 -13.40 -17.64 34.73
C VAL A 1119 -13.83 -19.06 34.32
N GLN A 1120 -14.95 -19.23 33.61
CA GLN A 1120 -15.49 -20.55 33.23
C GLN A 1120 -15.72 -20.74 31.71
N PRO A 1121 -14.66 -20.73 30.88
CA PRO A 1121 -14.79 -20.98 29.43
C PRO A 1121 -15.38 -22.36 29.10
N GLY A 1122 -15.20 -23.36 29.97
CA GLY A 1122 -15.76 -24.70 29.83
C GLY A 1122 -17.29 -24.78 29.93
N ALA A 1123 -17.95 -23.72 30.42
CA ALA A 1123 -19.40 -23.63 30.46
C ALA A 1123 -20.03 -23.41 29.07
N PHE A 1124 -19.26 -23.14 28.02
CA PHE A 1124 -19.78 -22.85 26.67
C PHE A 1124 -19.65 -24.04 25.72
N ALA A 1125 -20.64 -24.23 24.83
CA ALA A 1125 -20.69 -25.39 23.92
C ALA A 1125 -19.64 -25.31 22.80
N SER A 1126 -19.19 -24.10 22.47
CA SER A 1126 -18.16 -23.86 21.46
C SER A 1126 -17.32 -22.63 21.81
N ARG A 1127 -16.10 -22.55 21.28
CA ARG A 1127 -15.24 -21.37 21.39
C ARG A 1127 -15.89 -20.12 20.77
N ALA A 1128 -16.67 -20.28 19.70
CA ALA A 1128 -17.40 -19.18 19.08
C ALA A 1128 -18.47 -18.61 20.02
N SER A 1129 -19.24 -19.47 20.69
CA SER A 1129 -20.25 -19.06 21.68
C SER A 1129 -19.62 -18.35 22.88
N TYR A 1130 -18.45 -18.80 23.32
CA TYR A 1130 -17.70 -18.16 24.40
C TYR A 1130 -17.23 -16.76 24.02
N LEU A 1131 -16.59 -16.60 22.86
CA LEU A 1131 -16.10 -15.30 22.38
C LEU A 1131 -17.24 -14.31 22.12
N LEU A 1132 -18.38 -14.79 21.61
CA LEU A 1132 -19.57 -13.97 21.42
C LEU A 1132 -20.12 -13.47 22.77
N ALA A 1133 -20.20 -14.35 23.77
CA ALA A 1133 -20.63 -14.00 25.12
C ALA A 1133 -19.67 -13.00 25.79
N LEU A 1134 -18.36 -13.23 25.66
CA LEU A 1134 -17.34 -12.34 26.23
C LEU A 1134 -17.40 -10.93 25.64
N SER A 1135 -17.49 -10.84 24.31
CA SER A 1135 -17.63 -9.56 23.59
C SER A 1135 -18.90 -8.84 24.01
N GLY A 1136 -19.98 -9.59 24.21
CA GLY A 1136 -21.24 -9.07 24.69
C GLY A 1136 -21.21 -8.52 26.10
N MET A 1137 -20.55 -9.22 27.03
CA MET A 1137 -20.38 -8.78 28.41
C MET A 1137 -19.51 -7.53 28.50
N ALA A 1138 -18.44 -7.44 27.71
CA ALA A 1138 -17.61 -6.24 27.62
C ALA A 1138 -18.42 -5.03 27.15
N TYR A 1139 -19.22 -5.20 26.10
CA TYR A 1139 -20.08 -4.14 25.57
C TYR A 1139 -21.13 -3.65 26.59
N MET A 1140 -21.80 -4.59 27.27
CA MET A 1140 -22.79 -4.26 28.30
C MET A 1140 -22.20 -3.62 29.55
N THR A 1141 -20.97 -3.98 29.90
CA THR A 1141 -20.23 -3.35 30.99
C THR A 1141 -19.99 -1.87 30.70
N VAL A 1142 -19.62 -1.52 29.46
CA VAL A 1142 -19.46 -0.12 29.03
C VAL A 1142 -20.78 0.65 29.13
N LEU A 1143 -21.89 0.09 28.61
CA LEU A 1143 -23.20 0.75 28.65
C LEU A 1143 -23.73 0.95 30.07
N ASN A 1144 -23.60 -0.06 30.93
CA ASN A 1144 -24.01 0.05 32.33
C ASN A 1144 -23.12 1.03 33.09
N GLY A 1145 -21.81 1.10 32.78
CA GLY A 1145 -20.88 2.09 33.32
C GLY A 1145 -21.25 3.53 32.93
N GLN A 1146 -21.57 3.76 31.64
CA GLN A 1146 -22.06 5.06 31.16
C GLN A 1146 -23.34 5.50 31.89
N ARG A 1147 -24.31 4.58 32.05
CA ARG A 1147 -25.56 4.90 32.75
C ARG A 1147 -25.36 5.10 34.26
N ALA A 1148 -24.46 4.35 34.88
CA ALA A 1148 -24.09 4.53 36.28
C ALA A 1148 -23.48 5.92 36.52
N ALA A 1149 -22.60 6.37 35.61
CA ALA A 1149 -22.04 7.72 35.65
C ALA A 1149 -23.14 8.79 35.61
N THR A 1150 -24.19 8.61 34.80
CA THR A 1150 -25.33 9.54 34.75
C THR A 1150 -26.19 9.53 36.01
N LEU A 1151 -26.46 8.35 36.59
CA LEU A 1151 -27.43 8.20 37.67
C LEU A 1151 -26.85 8.46 39.06
N LEU A 1152 -25.55 8.24 39.25
CA LEU A 1152 -24.89 8.20 40.57
C LEU A 1152 -23.91 9.35 40.81
N LEU A 1153 -23.40 10.04 39.78
CA LEU A 1153 -22.49 11.17 39.94
C LEU A 1153 -23.25 12.51 39.87
N PRO A 1154 -23.28 13.31 40.94
CA PRO A 1154 -23.89 14.64 40.89
C PRO A 1154 -23.10 15.55 39.94
N GLY A 1155 -23.77 16.10 38.92
CA GLY A 1155 -23.17 17.00 37.93
C GLY A 1155 -22.67 16.32 36.64
N ALA A 1156 -22.79 15.00 36.49
CA ALA A 1156 -22.48 14.34 35.23
C ALA A 1156 -23.46 14.80 34.12
N PRO A 1157 -22.98 15.19 32.93
CA PRO A 1157 -23.86 15.56 31.83
C PRO A 1157 -24.78 14.38 31.47
N PRO A 1158 -26.07 14.62 31.16
CA PRO A 1158 -26.92 13.55 30.66
C PRO A 1158 -26.27 12.94 29.41
N PRO A 1159 -26.33 11.61 29.21
CA PRO A 1159 -25.83 11.01 27.99
C PRO A 1159 -26.58 11.68 26.84
N ALA A 1160 -25.82 12.24 25.90
CA ALA A 1160 -26.37 13.03 24.82
C ALA A 1160 -27.58 12.31 24.21
N PRO A 1161 -28.78 12.93 24.17
CA PRO A 1161 -29.87 12.35 23.40
C PRO A 1161 -29.37 12.29 21.96
N ALA A 1162 -29.34 11.09 21.37
CA ALA A 1162 -29.02 10.87 19.97
C ALA A 1162 -30.15 11.39 19.06
N ILE A 1163 -30.48 12.67 19.21
CA ILE A 1163 -31.43 13.43 18.40
C ILE A 1163 -30.74 14.77 18.14
N ASN A 1164 -30.42 14.98 16.86
CA ASN A 1164 -29.72 16.10 16.25
C ASN A 1164 -28.20 16.09 16.42
N GLY A 1165 -27.52 15.81 15.30
CA GLY A 1165 -26.19 16.33 15.03
C GLY A 1165 -26.28 17.85 15.03
N SER A 1166 -26.07 18.44 16.20
CA SER A 1166 -25.75 19.85 16.36
C SER A 1166 -25.09 20.03 17.72
N LYS A 1167 -23.79 20.29 17.66
CA LYS A 1167 -23.01 21.18 18.55
C LYS A 1167 -23.44 21.20 20.02
N LYS A 1168 -22.72 20.45 20.86
CA LYS A 1168 -22.09 20.85 22.14
C LYS A 1168 -22.02 19.66 23.11
N ALA A 1169 -20.80 19.24 23.43
CA ALA A 1169 -20.31 18.92 24.78
C ALA A 1169 -18.89 18.33 24.68
N GLN A 1170 -17.88 19.19 24.82
CA GLN A 1170 -16.85 18.94 25.83
C GLN A 1170 -17.43 19.37 27.17
#